data_AF-A0A9D1I3Y2-F1
#
_entry.id   AF-A0A9D1I3Y2-F1
#
_cell.length_a   1.000
_cell.length_b   1.000
_cell.length_c   1.000
_cell.angle_alpha   90.00
_cell.angle_beta   90.00
_cell.angle_gamma   90.00
#
_symmetry.space_group_name_H-M   'P 1'
#
loop_
_entity.id
_entity.type
_entity.pdbx_description
1 polymer ?
#
loop_
_entity_poly.entity_id
_entity_poly.type
_entity_poly.pdbx_seq_one_letter_code
_entity_poly.pdbx_strand_id
1 'polypeptide(L)'
;MTDRTHRNTSIIIIIAALILIWGLALMTADKAQAASVGVINIDIGVNVRSGPGTDYDIIGGISYGSSVTITGQSGNWYIINYNGRTGYISADYVTISSEEEFTQTTATVNSSIGLNVRSGPGTTYSVLYTLDNGTVVTVTDKEGDWYKISYNGQAGYVSGEYLILDENKDYVYDEDFEAALTAEGFPESYKYYLRQLHASHPEWVFKAHDTGLSWSDVIAKETASVSTNLVHKSSPDSWKSSEPGAVDSSGNYIEFDSGGWVAASKSIVEYYMDPRNFLTEGGIFQFMAHSYDSQTQTKSGLQQLVAGTFLADKFPEAGYDTYSDVLIYAAQQSGANPYVLASMILVEQGRDGSGNSISGKVSGYEGYYNFFNIGAYASGGRDAVTNGLIYASSGTSYNRPWNTRVKSIVGGAIYYATSYINNNQDTLYLKKFNVMNGLSSVATHQYMTNVAGASQEAANLRQGYDLDSAITFYIPVYSGMPTAACPAPGSGNNNYFLDSLSVSGYSLTPAFSMYTFEYELVVPSDTSYITVNASADDSGATVSGTGRVNLTGNVTEVDVVVTASSGVKKTYTITVARESSSGGADITSSEYTIGSNIAGVDLKTSVSTFKSNVTVPSGYTMKILDSDGREVTSGNVGTGMRAVLYSGSTAAKSHTIVIKGDVSGDGNCSSVDVLMTKRYIIRTYELTGAYFSGSDINGDGKVTSVDALYMQRHIVGSYTITN
;
A
#
# COMPACT_ATOMS: atom_id res chain seq x y z
N MET A 1 -84.11 20.80 5.06
CA MET A 1 -83.58 22.12 4.69
C MET A 1 -82.24 22.24 5.38
N THR A 2 -81.08 22.36 4.74
CA THR A 2 -80.67 22.54 3.32
C THR A 2 -79.22 22.03 3.24
N ASP A 3 -78.63 21.59 2.12
CA ASP A 3 -79.01 21.65 0.70
C ASP A 3 -78.32 20.51 -0.09
N ARG A 4 -78.82 20.20 -1.30
CA ARG A 4 -78.16 19.68 -2.53
C ARG A 4 -77.00 18.63 -2.48
N THR A 5 -76.87 17.69 -3.42
CA THR A 5 -77.39 17.63 -4.82
C THR A 5 -77.58 16.20 -5.35
N HIS A 6 -78.36 16.08 -6.42
CA HIS A 6 -78.74 14.85 -7.14
C HIS A 6 -77.54 14.15 -7.85
N ARG A 7 -77.47 12.81 -8.01
CA ARG A 7 -78.37 11.79 -8.61
C ARG A 7 -78.30 11.71 -10.16
N ASN A 8 -78.05 10.48 -10.65
CA ASN A 8 -78.45 9.86 -11.94
C ASN A 8 -77.49 9.76 -13.15
N THR A 9 -77.59 8.58 -13.77
CA THR A 9 -77.52 8.21 -15.22
C THR A 9 -76.19 7.83 -15.89
N SER A 10 -76.20 6.64 -16.49
CA SER A 10 -75.09 5.96 -17.18
C SER A 10 -75.14 6.14 -18.72
N ILE A 11 -74.01 6.51 -19.35
CA ILE A 11 -73.76 6.59 -20.81
C ILE A 11 -72.23 6.43 -21.07
N ILE A 12 -71.67 5.83 -22.15
CA ILE A 12 -72.04 4.64 -22.96
C ILE A 12 -70.86 4.22 -23.89
N ILE A 13 -70.62 2.90 -24.07
CA ILE A 13 -70.00 2.22 -25.27
C ILE A 13 -68.54 2.51 -25.75
N ILE A 14 -67.69 1.46 -25.65
CA ILE A 14 -66.70 0.89 -26.63
C ILE A 14 -65.34 1.58 -26.97
N ILE A 15 -64.26 0.82 -26.65
CA ILE A 15 -62.88 0.72 -27.23
C ILE A 15 -61.95 1.96 -27.23
N ALA A 16 -60.94 1.96 -26.34
CA ALA A 16 -59.53 1.68 -26.67
C ALA A 16 -58.58 1.65 -25.43
N ALA A 17 -57.69 0.65 -25.37
CA ALA A 17 -56.37 0.61 -24.69
C ALA A 17 -56.16 0.95 -23.18
N LEU A 18 -55.54 -0.02 -22.48
CA LEU A 18 -54.54 0.07 -21.39
C LEU A 18 -54.92 0.41 -19.92
N ILE A 19 -54.59 -0.56 -19.05
CA ILE A 19 -53.89 -0.45 -17.74
C ILE A 19 -54.69 -0.26 -16.41
N LEU A 20 -54.24 -1.04 -15.39
CA LEU A 20 -54.35 -0.95 -13.91
C LEU A 20 -55.58 -1.48 -13.12
N ILE A 21 -55.20 -2.29 -12.10
CA ILE A 21 -55.82 -2.59 -10.79
C ILE A 21 -57.12 -3.40 -10.74
N TRP A 22 -57.02 -4.59 -10.13
CA TRP A 22 -58.11 -5.28 -9.44
C TRP A 22 -57.68 -5.62 -8.01
N GLY A 23 -58.54 -5.29 -7.04
CA GLY A 23 -58.34 -5.64 -5.62
C GLY A 23 -58.81 -7.06 -5.31
N LEU A 24 -58.04 -7.75 -4.46
CA LEU A 24 -58.22 -9.17 -4.13
C LEU A 24 -59.24 -9.37 -3.00
N ALA A 25 -60.11 -10.38 -3.12
CA ALA A 25 -60.95 -10.85 -2.01
C ALA A 25 -60.15 -11.84 -1.13
N LEU A 26 -60.12 -11.61 0.19
CA LEU A 26 -59.44 -12.49 1.14
C LEU A 26 -60.17 -13.81 1.34
N MET A 27 -59.42 -14.91 1.27
CA MET A 27 -59.66 -16.11 2.07
C MET A 27 -58.56 -16.19 3.12
N THR A 28 -58.90 -16.28 4.39
CA THR A 28 -57.93 -16.45 5.49
C THR A 28 -57.62 -17.93 5.69
N ALA A 29 -56.37 -18.32 5.48
CA ALA A 29 -55.83 -19.56 6.03
C ALA A 29 -55.36 -19.32 7.48
N ASP A 30 -55.55 -20.30 8.37
CA ASP A 30 -55.00 -20.24 9.73
C ASP A 30 -53.47 -20.11 9.68
N LYS A 31 -52.93 -19.12 10.39
CA LYS A 31 -51.49 -18.99 10.58
C LYS A 31 -51.02 -20.03 11.60
N ALA A 32 -50.13 -20.93 11.19
CA ALA A 32 -49.31 -21.65 12.14
C ALA A 32 -48.49 -20.64 12.96
N GLN A 33 -48.54 -20.75 14.28
CA GLN A 33 -47.76 -19.88 15.16
C GLN A 33 -46.28 -20.25 15.04
N ALA A 34 -45.42 -19.24 14.86
CA ALA A 34 -43.98 -19.45 14.75
C ALA A 34 -43.43 -20.09 16.04
N ALA A 35 -42.52 -21.05 15.89
CA ALA A 35 -41.86 -21.67 17.03
C ALA A 35 -40.81 -20.71 17.61
N SER A 36 -40.77 -20.56 18.93
CA SER A 36 -39.80 -19.73 19.64
C SER A 36 -38.72 -20.58 20.27
N VAL A 37 -37.49 -20.08 20.40
CA VAL A 37 -36.43 -20.77 21.15
C VAL A 37 -36.35 -20.20 22.56
N GLY A 38 -36.36 -21.08 23.56
CA GLY A 38 -36.14 -20.73 24.96
C GLY A 38 -34.91 -21.43 25.53
N VAL A 39 -34.33 -20.85 26.58
CA VAL A 39 -33.17 -21.41 27.30
C VAL A 39 -33.58 -21.74 28.74
N ILE A 40 -33.22 -22.94 29.22
CA ILE A 40 -33.52 -23.35 30.60
C ILE A 40 -32.72 -22.52 31.59
N ASN A 41 -33.39 -21.74 32.44
CA ASN A 41 -32.79 -20.72 33.31
C ASN A 41 -32.68 -21.12 34.79
N ILE A 42 -33.00 -22.37 35.13
CA ILE A 42 -32.87 -22.92 36.49
C ILE A 42 -31.69 -23.90 36.60
N ASP A 43 -30.78 -23.66 37.54
CA ASP A 43 -29.48 -24.36 37.67
C ASP A 43 -29.58 -25.89 37.80
N ILE A 44 -30.68 -26.39 38.39
CA ILE A 44 -30.93 -27.83 38.56
C ILE A 44 -31.54 -28.51 37.31
N GLY A 45 -31.81 -27.75 36.25
CA GLY A 45 -32.56 -28.20 35.07
C GLY A 45 -34.07 -28.30 35.29
N VAL A 46 -34.82 -28.46 34.20
CA VAL A 46 -36.29 -28.58 34.21
C VAL A 46 -36.74 -30.01 33.88
N ASN A 47 -37.79 -30.46 34.56
CA ASN A 47 -38.45 -31.73 34.24
C ASN A 47 -39.37 -31.56 33.03
N VAL A 48 -39.27 -32.47 32.05
CA VAL A 48 -40.21 -32.60 30.95
C VAL A 48 -41.34 -33.55 31.36
N ARG A 49 -42.58 -33.13 31.17
CA ARG A 49 -43.78 -33.88 31.57
C ARG A 49 -44.65 -34.28 30.38
N SER A 50 -45.50 -35.28 30.59
CA SER A 50 -46.47 -35.78 29.59
C SER A 50 -47.69 -34.86 29.38
N GLY A 51 -47.88 -33.85 30.24
CA GLY A 51 -48.96 -32.86 30.13
C GLY A 51 -48.66 -31.57 30.92
N PRO A 52 -49.47 -30.51 30.73
CA PRO A 52 -49.24 -29.19 31.33
C PRO A 52 -49.70 -29.14 32.79
N GLY A 53 -48.86 -29.63 33.70
CA GLY A 53 -49.10 -29.60 35.15
C GLY A 53 -48.14 -30.48 35.94
N THR A 54 -48.01 -30.23 37.25
CA THR A 54 -47.15 -31.02 38.16
C THR A 54 -47.63 -32.45 38.40
N ASP A 55 -48.90 -32.73 38.08
CA ASP A 55 -49.56 -34.00 38.34
C ASP A 55 -49.40 -35.00 37.18
N TYR A 56 -48.80 -34.56 36.06
CA TYR A 56 -48.47 -35.39 34.91
C TYR A 56 -47.10 -36.05 35.06
N ASP A 57 -46.97 -37.29 34.58
CA ASP A 57 -45.73 -38.07 34.62
C ASP A 57 -44.52 -37.31 34.06
N ILE A 58 -43.38 -37.43 34.74
CA ILE A 58 -42.09 -36.94 34.25
C ILE A 58 -41.58 -37.93 33.19
N ILE A 59 -41.40 -37.44 31.96
CA ILE A 59 -40.95 -38.22 30.81
C ILE A 59 -39.48 -37.95 30.44
N GLY A 60 -38.83 -37.03 31.14
CA GLY A 60 -37.42 -36.72 31.00
C GLY A 60 -37.02 -35.45 31.73
N GLY A 61 -35.79 -34.99 31.50
CA GLY A 61 -35.26 -33.73 32.01
C GLY A 61 -34.42 -33.02 30.95
N ILE A 62 -34.27 -31.71 31.13
CA ILE A 62 -33.43 -30.84 30.29
C ILE A 62 -32.58 -29.97 31.23
N SER A 63 -31.27 -30.03 31.05
CA SER A 63 -30.30 -29.36 31.92
C SER A 63 -30.35 -27.83 31.77
N TYR A 64 -29.91 -27.13 32.82
CA TYR A 64 -29.63 -25.69 32.78
C TYR A 64 -28.84 -25.28 31.53
N GLY A 65 -29.13 -24.11 30.97
CA GLY A 65 -28.46 -23.56 29.79
C GLY A 65 -28.79 -24.26 28.47
N SER A 66 -29.58 -25.34 28.47
CA SER A 66 -29.98 -26.02 27.24
C SER A 66 -31.06 -25.24 26.50
N SER A 67 -30.95 -25.15 25.18
CA SER A 67 -31.97 -24.54 24.31
C SER A 67 -33.08 -25.52 23.95
N VAL A 68 -34.31 -25.04 23.87
CA VAL A 68 -35.52 -25.82 23.53
C VAL A 68 -36.40 -25.08 22.53
N THR A 69 -36.91 -25.80 21.53
CA THR A 69 -37.88 -25.25 20.57
C THR A 69 -39.29 -25.36 21.15
N ILE A 70 -39.86 -24.20 21.49
CA ILE A 70 -41.23 -24.02 21.95
C ILE A 70 -42.16 -24.02 20.74
N THR A 71 -42.94 -25.07 20.63
CA THR A 71 -43.94 -25.31 19.56
C THR A 71 -45.35 -24.82 19.94
N GLY A 72 -45.53 -24.30 21.15
CA GLY A 72 -46.79 -23.74 21.65
C GLY A 72 -46.76 -23.54 23.17
N GLN A 73 -47.87 -23.08 23.74
CA GLN A 73 -48.01 -22.85 25.18
C GLN A 73 -49.39 -23.29 25.66
N SER A 74 -49.46 -23.86 26.87
CA SER A 74 -50.72 -24.25 27.53
C SER A 74 -50.67 -23.82 29.00
N GLY A 75 -51.35 -22.72 29.32
CA GLY A 75 -51.22 -22.07 30.63
C GLY A 75 -49.77 -21.65 30.88
N ASN A 76 -49.22 -22.00 32.05
CA ASN A 76 -47.83 -21.72 32.42
C ASN A 76 -46.83 -22.82 31.96
N TRP A 77 -47.16 -23.56 30.90
CA TRP A 77 -46.31 -24.65 30.38
C TRP A 77 -46.01 -24.45 28.89
N TYR A 78 -44.74 -24.49 28.53
CA TYR A 78 -44.30 -24.52 27.13
C TYR A 78 -44.37 -25.95 26.56
N ILE A 79 -44.87 -26.05 25.33
CA ILE A 79 -45.02 -27.29 24.58
C ILE A 79 -43.80 -27.47 23.69
N ILE A 80 -43.05 -28.55 23.87
CA ILE A 80 -41.81 -28.84 23.14
C ILE A 80 -41.91 -30.19 22.42
N ASN A 81 -41.06 -30.39 21.41
CA ASN A 81 -40.76 -31.72 20.89
C ASN A 81 -39.60 -32.31 21.70
N TYR A 82 -39.87 -33.37 22.47
CA TYR A 82 -38.88 -34.09 23.25
C TYR A 82 -38.77 -35.54 22.75
N ASN A 83 -37.63 -35.88 22.14
CA ASN A 83 -37.35 -37.21 21.58
C ASN A 83 -38.45 -37.74 20.63
N GLY A 84 -39.02 -36.87 19.80
CA GLY A 84 -40.06 -37.23 18.82
C GLY A 84 -41.47 -37.35 19.40
N ARG A 85 -41.70 -36.87 20.63
CA ARG A 85 -43.01 -36.82 21.29
C ARG A 85 -43.27 -35.41 21.83
N THR A 86 -44.54 -35.06 22.02
CA THR A 86 -44.92 -33.82 22.72
C THR A 86 -44.55 -33.93 24.20
N GLY A 87 -43.80 -32.94 24.69
CA GLY A 87 -43.47 -32.78 26.11
C GLY A 87 -43.80 -31.38 26.60
N TYR A 88 -43.94 -31.22 27.91
CA TYR A 88 -44.31 -29.97 28.56
C TYR A 88 -43.28 -29.60 29.62
N ILE A 89 -42.84 -28.34 29.65
CA ILE A 89 -41.90 -27.78 30.65
C ILE A 89 -42.50 -26.50 31.27
N SER A 90 -42.21 -26.20 32.54
CA SER A 90 -42.76 -24.99 33.17
C SER A 90 -42.15 -23.74 32.54
N ALA A 91 -43.00 -22.76 32.19
CA ALA A 91 -42.59 -21.49 31.62
C ALA A 91 -41.75 -20.65 32.60
N ASP A 92 -41.95 -20.82 33.91
CA ASP A 92 -41.15 -20.18 34.97
C ASP A 92 -39.64 -20.44 34.86
N TYR A 93 -39.27 -21.54 34.19
CA TYR A 93 -37.88 -22.04 34.11
C TYR A 93 -37.26 -21.89 32.72
N VAL A 94 -37.87 -21.07 31.86
CA VAL A 94 -37.43 -20.85 30.48
C VAL A 94 -37.39 -19.36 30.18
N THR A 95 -36.19 -18.82 29.95
CA THR A 95 -36.06 -17.49 29.35
C THR A 95 -36.30 -17.63 27.86
N ILE A 96 -37.34 -17.00 27.33
CA ILE A 96 -37.48 -16.84 25.88
C ILE A 96 -36.52 -15.74 25.44
N SER A 97 -35.63 -16.09 24.52
CA SER A 97 -34.85 -15.10 23.78
C SER A 97 -35.81 -14.40 22.81
N SER A 98 -36.13 -13.13 23.06
CA SER A 98 -36.62 -12.27 21.99
C SER A 98 -35.46 -12.06 21.01
N GLU A 99 -35.62 -12.47 19.76
CA GLU A 99 -34.74 -12.01 18.69
C GLU A 99 -34.85 -10.48 18.64
N GLU A 100 -33.74 -9.79 18.92
CA GLU A 100 -33.60 -8.42 18.42
C GLU A 100 -33.53 -8.52 16.90
N GLU A 101 -34.41 -7.79 16.18
CA GLU A 101 -34.26 -7.70 14.74
C GLU A 101 -32.89 -7.10 14.43
N PHE A 102 -32.07 -7.82 13.67
CA PHE A 102 -30.81 -7.31 13.17
C PHE A 102 -31.12 -6.17 12.18
N THR A 103 -30.86 -4.92 12.58
CA THR A 103 -30.94 -3.79 11.67
C THR A 103 -30.01 -4.04 10.49
N GLN A 104 -30.58 -4.06 9.28
CA GLN A 104 -29.80 -4.24 8.07
C GLN A 104 -28.82 -3.08 7.89
N THR A 105 -27.53 -3.40 7.82
CA THR A 105 -26.44 -2.42 7.65
C THR A 105 -25.60 -2.78 6.42
N THR A 106 -24.64 -1.93 6.05
CA THR A 106 -23.62 -2.25 5.06
C THR A 106 -22.29 -2.59 5.72
N ALA A 107 -21.45 -3.30 4.99
CA ALA A 107 -20.11 -3.65 5.43
C ALA A 107 -19.14 -3.72 4.26
N THR A 108 -17.89 -3.34 4.50
CA THR A 108 -16.80 -3.43 3.53
C THR A 108 -15.95 -4.67 3.81
N VAL A 109 -15.70 -5.49 2.78
CA VAL A 109 -14.80 -6.64 2.88
C VAL A 109 -13.37 -6.19 3.14
N ASN A 110 -12.76 -6.73 4.20
CA ASN A 110 -11.37 -6.49 4.59
C ASN A 110 -10.60 -7.82 4.58
N SER A 111 -10.19 -8.26 3.39
CA SER A 111 -9.41 -9.47 3.19
C SER A 111 -8.55 -9.39 1.92
N SER A 112 -7.22 -9.40 2.10
CA SER A 112 -6.23 -9.27 1.03
C SER A 112 -6.19 -10.45 0.04
N ILE A 113 -6.78 -11.60 0.41
CA ILE A 113 -6.87 -12.81 -0.42
C ILE A 113 -8.29 -13.07 -0.93
N GLY A 114 -9.22 -12.14 -0.71
CA GLY A 114 -10.64 -12.29 -0.96
C GLY A 114 -11.37 -13.05 0.15
N LEU A 115 -12.67 -12.81 0.27
CA LEU A 115 -13.53 -13.37 1.31
C LEU A 115 -14.45 -14.46 0.75
N ASN A 116 -14.30 -15.68 1.25
CA ASN A 116 -15.15 -16.81 0.91
C ASN A 116 -16.56 -16.65 1.50
N VAL A 117 -17.56 -16.50 0.65
CA VAL A 117 -18.98 -16.54 1.02
C VAL A 117 -19.42 -18.00 1.04
N ARG A 118 -20.07 -18.42 2.13
CA ARG A 118 -20.42 -19.83 2.40
C ARG A 118 -21.93 -20.04 2.50
N SER A 119 -22.34 -21.30 2.38
CA SER A 119 -23.75 -21.74 2.51
C SER A 119 -24.29 -21.71 3.95
N GLY A 120 -23.43 -21.51 4.96
CA GLY A 120 -23.81 -21.43 6.36
C GLY A 120 -22.67 -20.89 7.25
N PRO A 121 -22.95 -20.61 8.53
CA PRO A 121 -22.03 -19.98 9.47
C PRO A 121 -20.98 -20.98 9.96
N GLY A 122 -19.86 -21.08 9.26
CA GLY A 122 -18.74 -21.93 9.66
C GLY A 122 -17.82 -22.34 8.52
N THR A 123 -16.57 -22.67 8.85
CA THR A 123 -15.55 -23.09 7.86
C THR A 123 -15.83 -24.46 7.22
N THR A 124 -16.72 -25.26 7.80
CA THR A 124 -17.17 -26.57 7.29
C THR A 124 -18.24 -26.47 6.20
N TYR A 125 -18.92 -25.31 6.07
CA TYR A 125 -19.93 -25.09 5.03
C TYR A 125 -19.28 -24.82 3.66
N SER A 126 -19.95 -25.24 2.59
CA SER A 126 -19.45 -25.09 1.22
C SER A 126 -19.30 -23.62 0.83
N VAL A 127 -18.20 -23.29 0.14
CA VAL A 127 -18.02 -21.97 -0.49
C VAL A 127 -18.97 -21.86 -1.68
N LEU A 128 -19.67 -20.73 -1.79
CA LEU A 128 -20.57 -20.36 -2.88
C LEU A 128 -19.83 -19.54 -3.93
N TYR A 129 -19.14 -18.48 -3.49
CA TYR A 129 -18.33 -17.56 -4.32
C TYR A 129 -17.36 -16.78 -3.42
N THR A 130 -16.48 -16.00 -4.03
CA THR A 130 -15.54 -15.10 -3.34
C THR A 130 -15.90 -13.64 -3.59
N LEU A 131 -15.62 -12.78 -2.61
CA LEU A 131 -15.68 -11.31 -2.72
C LEU A 131 -14.27 -10.73 -2.71
N ASP A 132 -14.03 -9.71 -3.53
CA ASP A 132 -12.75 -9.00 -3.56
C ASP A 132 -12.63 -8.02 -2.37
N ASN A 133 -11.40 -7.66 -2.01
CA ASN A 133 -11.13 -6.66 -0.99
C ASN A 133 -11.80 -5.31 -1.32
N GLY A 134 -12.37 -4.64 -0.32
CA GLY A 134 -13.09 -3.38 -0.52
C GLY A 134 -14.50 -3.53 -1.11
N THR A 135 -14.98 -4.76 -1.37
CA THR A 135 -16.36 -4.98 -1.83
C THR A 135 -17.34 -4.58 -0.72
N VAL A 136 -18.32 -3.73 -1.03
CA VAL A 136 -19.41 -3.40 -0.11
C VAL A 136 -20.53 -4.44 -0.25
N VAL A 137 -20.99 -4.97 0.88
CA VAL A 137 -22.08 -5.94 0.99
C VAL A 137 -23.14 -5.46 1.97
N THR A 138 -24.39 -5.88 1.77
CA THR A 138 -25.47 -5.63 2.74
C THR A 138 -25.46 -6.75 3.77
N VAL A 139 -25.26 -6.42 5.05
CA VAL A 139 -25.36 -7.36 6.16
C VAL A 139 -26.81 -7.43 6.62
N THR A 140 -27.34 -8.65 6.69
CA THR A 140 -28.77 -8.93 6.89
C THR A 140 -29.07 -9.66 8.20
N ASP A 141 -28.07 -10.29 8.81
CA ASP A 141 -28.23 -11.14 9.99
C ASP A 141 -26.85 -11.47 10.62
N LYS A 142 -26.83 -11.97 11.86
CA LYS A 142 -25.62 -12.42 12.56
C LYS A 142 -25.87 -13.74 13.31
N GLU A 143 -25.04 -14.75 13.04
CA GLU A 143 -25.09 -16.04 13.74
C GLU A 143 -23.69 -16.40 14.27
N GLY A 144 -23.48 -16.20 15.57
CA GLY A 144 -22.14 -16.28 16.20
C GLY A 144 -21.17 -15.26 15.61
N ASP A 145 -19.98 -15.69 15.23
CA ASP A 145 -18.95 -14.85 14.59
C ASP A 145 -19.17 -14.65 13.07
N TRP A 146 -20.28 -15.16 12.52
CA TRP A 146 -20.58 -15.12 11.09
C TRP A 146 -21.71 -14.14 10.79
N TYR A 147 -21.54 -13.35 9.75
CA TYR A 147 -22.55 -12.46 9.22
C TYR A 147 -23.18 -13.02 7.97
N LYS A 148 -24.50 -12.93 7.89
CA LYS A 148 -25.27 -13.25 6.69
C LYS A 148 -25.37 -12.02 5.82
N ILE A 149 -24.86 -12.12 4.61
CA ILE A 149 -24.77 -11.02 3.66
C ILE A 149 -25.67 -11.24 2.45
N SER A 150 -26.01 -10.14 1.79
CA SER A 150 -26.58 -10.08 0.44
C SER A 150 -25.65 -9.27 -0.46
N TYR A 151 -25.29 -9.84 -1.61
CA TYR A 151 -24.45 -9.19 -2.63
C TYR A 151 -24.94 -9.59 -4.03
N ASN A 152 -25.21 -8.60 -4.89
CA ASN A 152 -25.80 -8.80 -6.23
C ASN A 152 -27.06 -9.71 -6.25
N GLY A 153 -27.86 -9.67 -5.18
CA GLY A 153 -29.07 -10.49 -5.02
C GLY A 153 -28.83 -11.94 -4.61
N GLN A 154 -27.58 -12.34 -4.34
CA GLN A 154 -27.25 -13.64 -3.76
C GLN A 154 -26.96 -13.51 -2.27
N ALA A 155 -27.44 -14.47 -1.48
CA ALA A 155 -27.25 -14.51 -0.03
C ALA A 155 -26.25 -15.59 0.38
N GLY A 156 -25.49 -15.35 1.45
CA GLY A 156 -24.57 -16.32 2.04
C GLY A 156 -23.92 -15.79 3.32
N TYR A 157 -23.03 -16.57 3.91
CA TYR A 157 -22.40 -16.27 5.20
C TYR A 157 -20.89 -16.01 5.06
N VAL A 158 -20.37 -15.04 5.79
CA VAL A 158 -18.94 -14.70 5.86
C VAL A 158 -18.49 -14.53 7.31
N SER A 159 -17.20 -14.75 7.59
CA SER A 159 -16.64 -14.47 8.92
C SER A 159 -16.59 -12.96 9.17
N GLY A 160 -17.03 -12.54 10.36
CA GLY A 160 -17.00 -11.13 10.78
C GLY A 160 -15.61 -10.55 10.98
N GLU A 161 -14.60 -11.40 11.15
CA GLU A 161 -13.17 -11.02 11.17
C GLU A 161 -12.75 -10.26 9.90
N TYR A 162 -13.43 -10.52 8.77
CA TYR A 162 -13.12 -9.97 7.46
C TYR A 162 -14.15 -8.95 6.95
N LEU A 163 -15.01 -8.44 7.84
CA LEU A 163 -15.94 -7.35 7.55
C LEU A 163 -15.66 -6.14 8.43
N ILE A 164 -15.61 -4.96 7.81
CA ILE A 164 -15.76 -3.67 8.49
C ILE A 164 -17.24 -3.32 8.37
N LEU A 165 -17.99 -3.44 9.48
CA LEU A 165 -19.41 -3.05 9.53
C LEU A 165 -19.52 -1.54 9.65
N ASP A 166 -20.46 -0.93 8.91
CA ASP A 166 -20.72 0.51 9.01
C ASP A 166 -21.45 0.88 10.31
N GLU A 167 -22.18 -0.07 10.90
CA GLU A 167 -22.70 -0.01 12.28
C GLU A 167 -21.93 -1.00 13.17
N ASN A 168 -21.16 -0.52 14.14
CA ASN A 168 -20.49 -1.36 15.13
C ASN A 168 -20.96 -1.05 16.56
N LYS A 169 -21.21 -2.10 17.34
CA LYS A 169 -22.36 -2.16 18.28
C LYS A 169 -22.18 -1.54 19.67
N ASP A 170 -21.02 -0.99 20.01
CA ASP A 170 -20.73 -0.48 21.37
C ASP A 170 -20.62 1.06 21.47
N TYR A 171 -20.59 1.78 20.34
CA TYR A 171 -20.62 3.25 20.35
C TYR A 171 -22.06 3.77 20.50
N VAL A 172 -22.36 4.36 21.65
CA VAL A 172 -23.56 5.18 21.83
C VAL A 172 -23.35 6.50 21.09
N TYR A 173 -24.21 6.79 20.11
CA TYR A 173 -24.11 8.00 19.30
C TYR A 173 -24.08 9.27 20.17
N ASP A 174 -22.99 10.02 20.05
CA ASP A 174 -22.74 11.28 20.75
C ASP A 174 -22.79 12.42 19.71
N GLU A 175 -23.86 13.24 19.78
CA GLU A 175 -24.11 14.31 18.82
C GLU A 175 -23.02 15.40 18.87
N ASP A 176 -22.52 15.72 20.07
CA ASP A 176 -21.48 16.73 20.27
C ASP A 176 -20.13 16.21 19.74
N PHE A 177 -19.84 14.92 19.93
CA PHE A 177 -18.64 14.28 19.37
C PHE A 177 -18.66 14.22 17.83
N GLU A 178 -19.77 13.81 17.21
CA GLU A 178 -19.89 13.80 15.75
C GLU A 178 -19.82 15.20 15.15
N ALA A 179 -20.40 16.20 15.84
CA ALA A 179 -20.28 17.60 15.47
C ALA A 179 -18.82 18.08 15.56
N ALA A 180 -18.09 17.71 16.62
CA ALA A 180 -16.68 18.02 16.81
C ALA A 180 -15.81 17.40 15.70
N LEU A 181 -15.93 16.09 15.43
CA LEU A 181 -15.19 15.43 14.36
C LEU A 181 -15.46 16.04 12.97
N THR A 182 -16.70 16.49 12.74
CA THR A 182 -17.11 17.15 11.49
C THR A 182 -16.57 18.58 11.39
N ALA A 183 -16.53 19.32 12.49
CA ALA A 183 -15.98 20.68 12.55
C ALA A 183 -14.44 20.70 12.39
N GLU A 184 -13.75 19.67 12.89
CA GLU A 184 -12.33 19.44 12.63
C GLU A 184 -12.07 19.04 11.16
N GLY A 185 -13.05 18.43 10.49
CA GLY A 185 -12.94 18.03 9.09
C GLY A 185 -12.45 16.59 8.87
N PHE A 186 -12.61 15.70 9.85
CA PHE A 186 -12.23 14.29 9.69
C PHE A 186 -13.08 13.58 8.60
N PRO A 187 -12.45 12.89 7.63
CA PRO A 187 -13.15 12.00 6.71
C PRO A 187 -13.81 10.83 7.46
N GLU A 188 -14.91 10.31 6.92
CA GLU A 188 -15.65 9.20 7.55
C GLU A 188 -14.79 7.94 7.78
N SER A 189 -13.81 7.69 6.90
CA SER A 189 -12.85 6.59 7.02
C SER A 189 -11.88 6.71 8.22
N TYR A 190 -11.83 7.86 8.89
CA TYR A 190 -11.17 8.05 10.18
C TYR A 190 -12.14 7.88 11.35
N LYS A 191 -13.36 8.43 11.22
CA LYS A 191 -14.34 8.51 12.32
C LYS A 191 -14.68 7.15 12.93
N TYR A 192 -14.73 6.08 12.12
CA TYR A 192 -14.92 4.71 12.61
C TYR A 192 -14.02 4.38 13.81
N TYR A 193 -12.71 4.65 13.70
CA TYR A 193 -11.74 4.34 14.75
C TYR A 193 -11.84 5.33 15.93
N LEU A 194 -12.09 6.61 15.64
CA LEU A 194 -12.21 7.65 16.67
C LEU A 194 -13.40 7.42 17.59
N ARG A 195 -14.53 6.89 17.08
CA ARG A 195 -15.68 6.47 17.90
C ARG A 195 -15.33 5.39 18.92
N GLN A 196 -14.51 4.41 18.54
CA GLN A 196 -14.06 3.33 19.45
C GLN A 196 -13.16 3.88 20.57
N LEU A 197 -12.29 4.83 20.22
CA LEU A 197 -11.44 5.51 21.20
C LEU A 197 -12.25 6.41 22.12
N HIS A 198 -13.22 7.18 21.61
CA HIS A 198 -14.11 8.03 22.41
C HIS A 198 -14.97 7.21 23.38
N ALA A 199 -15.53 6.08 22.93
CA ALA A 199 -16.30 5.18 23.79
C ALA A 199 -15.46 4.60 24.96
N SER A 200 -14.15 4.47 24.77
CA SER A 200 -13.20 4.00 25.79
C SER A 200 -12.61 5.12 26.65
N HIS A 201 -12.44 6.31 26.06
CA HIS A 201 -11.79 7.48 26.65
C HIS A 201 -12.55 8.78 26.27
N PRO A 202 -13.70 9.09 26.90
CA PRO A 202 -14.56 10.20 26.49
C PRO A 202 -13.95 11.61 26.61
N GLU A 203 -12.89 11.75 27.40
CA GLU A 203 -12.17 13.02 27.62
C GLU A 203 -11.06 13.26 26.56
N TRP A 204 -10.78 12.30 25.67
CA TRP A 204 -9.75 12.45 24.64
C TRP A 204 -10.20 13.38 23.52
N VAL A 205 -9.29 14.25 23.08
CA VAL A 205 -9.57 15.29 22.09
C VAL A 205 -8.84 14.98 20.79
N PHE A 206 -9.60 14.70 19.73
CA PHE A 206 -9.05 14.45 18.39
C PHE A 206 -9.06 15.75 17.57
N LYS A 207 -7.89 16.13 17.04
CA LYS A 207 -7.70 17.28 16.17
C LYS A 207 -7.26 16.83 14.79
N ALA A 208 -7.96 17.26 13.75
CA ALA A 208 -7.58 16.94 12.39
C ALA A 208 -6.44 17.87 11.98
N HIS A 209 -5.31 17.31 11.58
CA HIS A 209 -4.15 18.06 11.13
C HIS A 209 -4.07 17.95 9.60
N ASP A 210 -4.86 18.77 8.91
CA ASP A 210 -4.86 18.81 7.44
C ASP A 210 -3.46 19.17 6.93
N THR A 211 -2.84 18.23 6.23
CA THR A 211 -1.50 18.39 5.66
C THR A 211 -1.51 19.28 4.41
N GLY A 212 -2.66 19.44 3.75
CA GLY A 212 -2.78 20.05 2.43
C GLY A 212 -2.10 19.24 1.31
N LEU A 213 -1.75 17.97 1.56
CA LEU A 213 -1.03 17.11 0.62
C LEU A 213 -1.91 16.00 0.03
N SER A 214 -1.56 15.54 -1.18
CA SER A 214 -2.13 14.31 -1.76
C SER A 214 -1.38 13.08 -1.25
N TRP A 215 -2.15 12.05 -0.85
CA TRP A 215 -1.61 10.75 -0.47
C TRP A 215 -0.68 10.16 -1.54
N SER A 216 -1.05 10.26 -2.83
CA SER A 216 -0.24 9.78 -3.96
C SER A 216 1.16 10.38 -3.97
N ASP A 217 1.24 11.68 -3.72
CA ASP A 217 2.45 12.48 -3.90
C ASP A 217 3.38 12.33 -2.69
N VAL A 218 2.79 12.22 -1.50
CA VAL A 218 3.50 11.94 -0.25
C VAL A 218 4.14 10.55 -0.30
N ILE A 219 3.39 9.52 -0.69
CA ILE A 219 3.95 8.17 -0.85
C ILE A 219 5.01 8.15 -1.95
N ALA A 220 4.78 8.80 -3.09
CA ALA A 220 5.78 8.91 -4.16
C ALA A 220 7.08 9.59 -3.70
N LYS A 221 7.01 10.55 -2.75
CA LYS A 221 8.20 11.17 -2.13
C LYS A 221 8.90 10.23 -1.14
N GLU A 222 8.15 9.59 -0.25
CA GLU A 222 8.69 8.69 0.77
C GLU A 222 9.29 7.39 0.19
N THR A 223 8.86 6.99 -1.01
CA THR A 223 9.45 5.87 -1.77
C THR A 223 10.36 6.31 -2.93
N ALA A 224 10.70 7.60 -3.05
CA ALA A 224 11.57 8.09 -4.15
C ALA A 224 13.04 7.63 -4.02
N SER A 225 13.47 7.31 -2.80
CA SER A 225 14.78 6.70 -2.54
C SER A 225 14.59 5.47 -1.65
N VAL A 226 15.23 4.37 -2.05
CA VAL A 226 15.26 3.11 -1.29
C VAL A 226 15.92 3.23 0.09
N SER A 227 16.65 4.32 0.35
CA SER A 227 17.32 4.59 1.64
C SER A 227 16.52 5.44 2.62
N THR A 228 15.37 6.02 2.22
CA THR A 228 14.58 6.92 3.09
C THR A 228 13.92 6.17 4.24
N ASN A 229 13.24 5.07 3.90
CA ASN A 229 12.48 4.25 4.83
C ASN A 229 13.11 2.85 4.87
N LEU A 230 13.41 2.36 6.07
CA LEU A 230 14.09 1.09 6.29
C LEU A 230 13.28 0.15 7.18
N VAL A 231 13.47 -1.15 6.97
CA VAL A 231 13.04 -2.24 7.84
C VAL A 231 14.25 -3.12 8.19
N HIS A 232 14.19 -3.86 9.30
CA HIS A 232 15.27 -4.81 9.62
C HIS A 232 15.23 -6.02 8.67
N LYS A 233 16.40 -6.55 8.28
CA LYS A 233 16.53 -7.65 7.30
C LYS A 233 15.83 -8.96 7.68
N SER A 234 15.58 -9.17 8.98
CA SER A 234 14.78 -10.31 9.49
C SER A 234 13.26 -10.10 9.39
N SER A 235 12.80 -8.95 8.90
CA SER A 235 11.40 -8.73 8.56
C SER A 235 11.01 -9.61 7.37
N PRO A 236 9.71 -9.91 7.18
CA PRO A 236 9.21 -10.64 6.02
C PRO A 236 9.69 -10.04 4.68
N ASP A 237 9.85 -10.88 3.66
CA ASP A 237 10.29 -10.42 2.32
C ASP A 237 9.32 -9.40 1.70
N SER A 238 8.03 -9.50 2.03
CA SER A 238 6.95 -8.57 1.68
C SER A 238 7.11 -7.17 2.30
N TRP A 239 7.95 -7.01 3.31
CA TRP A 239 8.26 -5.71 3.94
C TRP A 239 9.51 -5.06 3.34
N LYS A 240 10.30 -5.82 2.57
CA LYS A 240 11.56 -5.37 1.97
C LYS A 240 11.34 -4.97 0.51
N SER A 241 12.05 -3.93 0.08
CA SER A 241 11.96 -3.46 -1.31
C SER A 241 12.78 -4.31 -2.26
N SER A 242 12.27 -4.51 -3.47
CA SER A 242 13.02 -5.05 -4.62
C SER A 242 13.43 -3.96 -5.62
N GLU A 243 13.05 -2.70 -5.41
CA GLU A 243 13.33 -1.58 -6.33
C GLU A 243 14.84 -1.38 -6.61
N PRO A 244 15.23 -0.73 -7.74
CA PRO A 244 16.62 -0.47 -8.08
C PRO A 244 17.44 0.10 -6.92
N GLY A 245 18.52 -0.61 -6.57
CA GLY A 245 19.41 -0.24 -5.47
C GLY A 245 19.00 -0.77 -4.09
N ALA A 246 17.85 -1.46 -3.95
CA ALA A 246 17.50 -2.19 -2.72
C ALA A 246 18.22 -3.55 -2.61
N VAL A 247 18.58 -4.15 -3.73
CA VAL A 247 19.31 -5.43 -3.84
C VAL A 247 20.59 -5.30 -4.66
N ASP A 248 21.58 -6.12 -4.35
CA ASP A 248 22.85 -6.22 -5.09
C ASP A 248 22.72 -7.11 -6.35
N SER A 249 23.78 -7.17 -7.15
CA SER A 249 23.83 -7.98 -8.38
C SER A 249 23.85 -9.51 -8.14
N SER A 250 23.84 -9.95 -6.89
CA SER A 250 23.71 -11.35 -6.46
C SER A 250 22.34 -11.64 -5.81
N GLY A 251 21.43 -10.66 -5.78
CA GLY A 251 20.08 -10.78 -5.21
C GLY A 251 20.00 -10.57 -3.69
N ASN A 252 21.07 -10.12 -3.02
CA ASN A 252 21.03 -9.85 -1.58
C ASN A 252 20.55 -8.43 -1.30
N TYR A 253 19.75 -8.25 -0.24
CA TYR A 253 19.34 -6.92 0.22
C TYR A 253 20.54 -6.09 0.69
N ILE A 254 20.62 -4.84 0.24
CA ILE A 254 21.67 -3.89 0.61
C ILE A 254 21.36 -3.29 1.99
N GLU A 255 22.34 -3.35 2.90
CA GLU A 255 22.24 -2.71 4.22
C GLU A 255 22.58 -1.21 4.11
N PHE A 256 21.64 -0.36 4.53
CA PHE A 256 21.77 1.10 4.54
C PHE A 256 22.13 1.67 5.91
N ASP A 257 21.86 0.95 6.99
CA ASP A 257 22.28 1.30 8.34
C ASP A 257 22.74 0.04 9.11
N SER A 258 23.68 0.27 10.02
CA SER A 258 24.32 -0.71 10.88
C SER A 258 23.31 -1.54 11.69
N GLY A 259 23.60 -2.84 11.82
CA GLY A 259 22.69 -3.77 12.49
C GLY A 259 21.68 -4.44 11.57
N GLY A 260 21.73 -4.22 10.24
CA GLY A 260 20.93 -4.98 9.28
C GLY A 260 19.67 -4.28 8.79
N TRP A 261 19.68 -2.96 8.66
CA TRP A 261 18.55 -2.20 8.11
C TRP A 261 18.63 -2.11 6.59
N VAL A 262 17.56 -2.53 5.93
CA VAL A 262 17.43 -2.65 4.47
C VAL A 262 16.22 -1.86 3.98
N ALA A 263 16.16 -1.57 2.68
CA ALA A 263 15.09 -0.77 2.07
C ALA A 263 13.68 -1.32 2.36
N ALA A 264 12.78 -0.44 2.81
CA ALA A 264 11.37 -0.77 3.05
C ALA A 264 10.57 -0.82 1.73
N SER A 265 9.65 -1.79 1.60
CA SER A 265 8.72 -1.86 0.48
C SER A 265 7.74 -0.68 0.47
N LYS A 266 7.21 -0.31 -0.70
CA LYS A 266 6.18 0.73 -0.79
C LYS A 266 4.96 0.43 0.10
N SER A 267 4.52 -0.83 0.14
CA SER A 267 3.34 -1.24 0.91
C SER A 267 3.54 -1.17 2.42
N ILE A 268 4.75 -1.43 2.96
CA ILE A 268 5.00 -1.23 4.40
C ILE A 268 5.11 0.27 4.75
N VAL A 269 5.59 1.12 3.83
CA VAL A 269 5.54 2.58 3.98
C VAL A 269 4.10 3.08 3.99
N GLU A 270 3.27 2.64 3.05
CA GLU A 270 1.84 2.96 3.01
C GLU A 270 1.11 2.53 4.30
N TYR A 271 1.42 1.36 4.86
CA TYR A 271 0.89 0.91 6.15
C TYR A 271 1.27 1.83 7.31
N TYR A 272 2.55 2.14 7.49
CA TYR A 272 3.01 2.97 8.62
C TYR A 272 2.69 4.47 8.47
N MET A 273 2.46 4.94 7.24
CA MET A 273 2.00 6.31 6.99
C MET A 273 0.50 6.49 7.12
N ASP A 274 -0.31 5.44 6.99
CA ASP A 274 -1.76 5.60 7.09
C ASP A 274 -2.17 5.77 8.56
N PRO A 275 -2.61 6.96 9.01
CA PRO A 275 -2.85 7.21 10.43
C PRO A 275 -3.92 6.30 11.00
N ARG A 276 -4.87 5.85 10.16
CA ARG A 276 -6.01 5.00 10.52
C ARG A 276 -5.58 3.65 11.10
N ASN A 277 -4.45 3.09 10.65
CA ASN A 277 -3.88 1.86 11.21
C ASN A 277 -3.45 1.99 12.68
N PHE A 278 -3.27 3.23 13.16
CA PHE A 278 -2.77 3.53 14.49
C PHE A 278 -3.78 4.29 15.36
N LEU A 279 -5.04 4.42 14.91
CA LEU A 279 -6.14 4.91 15.74
C LEU A 279 -6.61 3.79 16.70
N THR A 280 -5.69 3.39 17.56
CA THR A 280 -5.84 2.41 18.65
C THR A 280 -5.27 3.00 19.92
N GLU A 281 -5.70 2.51 21.09
CA GLU A 281 -5.29 3.03 22.41
C GLU A 281 -3.76 3.14 22.56
N GLY A 282 -3.00 2.18 22.01
CA GLY A 282 -1.54 2.22 21.98
C GLY A 282 -0.96 3.07 20.84
N GLY A 283 -1.51 2.94 19.62
CA GLY A 283 -0.94 3.54 18.42
C GLY A 283 -1.10 5.06 18.33
N ILE A 284 -2.15 5.62 18.93
CA ILE A 284 -2.54 7.02 18.75
C ILE A 284 -1.56 8.01 19.39
N PHE A 285 -0.77 7.55 20.37
CA PHE A 285 0.27 8.35 21.04
C PHE A 285 1.35 8.88 20.08
N GLN A 286 1.47 8.35 18.85
CA GLN A 286 2.37 8.93 17.86
C GLN A 286 1.90 10.29 17.29
N PHE A 287 0.62 10.64 17.51
CA PHE A 287 -0.01 11.89 17.11
C PHE A 287 -0.15 12.89 18.27
N MET A 288 0.30 12.54 19.47
CA MET A 288 0.28 13.44 20.62
C MET A 288 1.33 14.55 20.46
N ALA A 289 0.97 15.78 20.86
CA ALA A 289 1.86 16.93 20.77
C ALA A 289 3.08 16.84 21.71
N HIS A 290 4.22 17.29 21.20
CA HIS A 290 5.46 17.44 21.94
C HIS A 290 5.68 18.87 22.46
N SER A 291 4.78 19.81 22.13
CA SER A 291 4.68 21.13 22.77
C SER A 291 4.30 21.02 24.25
N TYR A 292 4.85 21.92 25.07
CA TYR A 292 4.57 21.98 26.50
C TYR A 292 3.18 22.54 26.79
N ASP A 293 2.33 21.75 27.42
CA ASP A 293 1.11 22.21 28.08
C ASP A 293 1.22 22.03 29.60
N SER A 294 1.24 23.16 30.31
CA SER A 294 1.31 23.19 31.77
C SER A 294 0.08 22.66 32.50
N GLN A 295 -1.08 22.51 31.82
CA GLN A 295 -2.29 21.98 32.46
C GLN A 295 -2.22 20.45 32.58
N THR A 296 -1.86 19.77 31.48
CA THR A 296 -1.78 18.30 31.46
C THR A 296 -0.41 17.76 31.92
N GLN A 297 0.70 18.46 31.67
CA GLN A 297 2.05 17.92 31.83
C GLN A 297 2.68 18.32 33.18
N THR A 298 2.06 17.89 34.28
CA THR A 298 2.44 18.25 35.66
C THR A 298 3.70 17.54 36.19
N LYS A 299 4.33 18.10 37.23
CA LYS A 299 5.45 17.44 37.95
C LYS A 299 5.06 16.06 38.53
N SER A 300 3.82 15.89 38.97
CA SER A 300 3.34 14.64 39.57
C SER A 300 3.30 13.50 38.55
N GLY A 301 2.71 13.72 37.38
CA GLY A 301 2.71 12.71 36.30
C GLY A 301 4.13 12.42 35.80
N LEU A 302 5.00 13.43 35.72
CA LEU A 302 6.41 13.21 35.40
C LEU A 302 7.10 12.29 36.42
N GLN A 303 6.85 12.48 37.72
CA GLN A 303 7.42 11.63 38.78
C GLN A 303 6.92 10.18 38.72
N GLN A 304 5.70 9.95 38.21
CA GLN A 304 5.18 8.60 37.95
C GLN A 304 5.89 7.96 36.74
N LEU A 305 5.98 8.68 35.61
CA LEU A 305 6.68 8.22 34.39
C LEU A 305 8.13 7.78 34.68
N VAL A 306 8.87 8.55 35.49
CA VAL A 306 10.28 8.26 35.78
C VAL A 306 10.51 7.26 36.92
N ALA A 307 9.45 6.70 37.52
CA ALA A 307 9.57 5.80 38.66
C ALA A 307 10.43 4.56 38.33
N GLY A 308 11.34 4.20 39.24
CA GLY A 308 12.29 3.10 39.02
C GLY A 308 13.32 3.40 37.92
N THR A 309 13.70 4.67 37.76
CA THR A 309 14.82 5.12 36.92
C THR A 309 15.66 6.15 37.67
N PHE A 310 16.87 6.44 37.19
CA PHE A 310 17.72 7.48 37.76
C PHE A 310 17.10 8.89 37.72
N LEU A 311 16.10 9.13 36.85
CA LEU A 311 15.35 10.40 36.82
C LEU A 311 14.36 10.55 37.98
N ALA A 312 14.11 9.49 38.77
CA ALA A 312 13.39 9.62 40.04
C ALA A 312 14.30 10.07 41.21
N ASP A 313 15.63 10.05 41.02
CA ASP A 313 16.58 10.37 42.09
C ASP A 313 16.68 11.87 42.37
N LYS A 314 17.33 12.18 43.51
CA LYS A 314 17.72 13.54 43.86
C LYS A 314 18.65 14.12 42.78
N PHE A 315 18.40 15.37 42.37
CA PHE A 315 19.29 16.05 41.45
C PHE A 315 20.68 16.30 42.09
N PRO A 316 21.80 16.02 41.41
CA PRO A 316 23.12 16.06 42.03
C PRO A 316 23.76 17.45 42.11
N GLU A 317 23.15 18.49 41.52
CA GLU A 317 23.66 19.86 41.53
C GLU A 317 22.73 20.76 42.37
N ALA A 318 23.30 21.77 43.05
CA ALA A 318 22.53 22.65 43.92
C ALA A 318 21.54 23.53 43.14
N GLY A 319 20.39 23.83 43.75
CA GLY A 319 19.34 24.69 43.19
C GLY A 319 18.07 23.95 42.76
N TYR A 320 18.10 22.62 42.68
CA TYR A 320 16.95 21.77 42.36
C TYR A 320 16.97 20.51 43.25
N ASP A 321 15.81 20.03 43.66
CA ASP A 321 15.71 18.84 44.52
C ASP A 321 15.67 17.54 43.69
N THR A 322 14.96 17.50 42.57
CA THR A 322 14.78 16.30 41.74
C THR A 322 15.06 16.56 40.26
N TYR A 323 15.37 15.52 39.49
CA TYR A 323 15.43 15.63 38.03
C TYR A 323 14.10 16.14 37.44
N SER A 324 12.96 15.78 38.05
CA SER A 324 11.64 16.29 37.66
C SER A 324 11.53 17.81 37.78
N ASP A 325 12.18 18.46 38.75
CA ASP A 325 12.22 19.93 38.84
C ASP A 325 12.97 20.55 37.65
N VAL A 326 14.11 19.95 37.28
CA VAL A 326 14.95 20.42 36.16
C VAL A 326 14.27 20.20 34.82
N LEU A 327 13.51 19.11 34.66
CA LEU A 327 12.75 18.80 33.44
C LEU A 327 11.53 19.71 33.26
N ILE A 328 10.80 20.02 34.34
CA ILE A 328 9.72 21.03 34.30
C ILE A 328 10.30 22.42 34.00
N TYR A 329 11.44 22.78 34.59
CA TYR A 329 12.13 24.03 34.25
C TYR A 329 12.59 24.04 32.78
N ALA A 330 13.16 22.96 32.27
CA ALA A 330 13.55 22.83 30.87
C ALA A 330 12.35 23.01 29.92
N ALA A 331 11.22 22.37 30.21
CA ALA A 331 9.98 22.53 29.47
C ALA A 331 9.50 23.99 29.42
N GLN A 332 9.56 24.71 30.56
CA GLN A 332 9.24 26.14 30.62
C GLN A 332 10.21 27.02 29.81
N GLN A 333 11.47 26.61 29.63
CA GLN A 333 12.46 27.36 28.84
C GLN A 333 12.42 27.03 27.34
N SER A 334 12.06 25.80 26.95
CA SER A 334 12.08 25.36 25.56
C SER A 334 10.72 25.32 24.89
N GLY A 335 9.62 25.28 25.65
CA GLY A 335 8.29 24.96 25.14
C GLY A 335 8.10 23.49 24.79
N ALA A 336 8.97 22.58 25.26
CA ALA A 336 8.88 21.14 24.98
C ALA A 336 8.29 20.34 26.14
N ASN A 337 7.44 19.37 25.82
CA ASN A 337 6.76 18.47 26.75
C ASN A 337 7.77 17.72 27.64
N PRO A 338 7.71 17.88 28.98
CA PRO A 338 8.68 17.31 29.91
C PRO A 338 8.65 15.78 29.94
N TYR A 339 7.53 15.15 29.56
CA TYR A 339 7.37 13.70 29.56
C TYR A 339 8.08 13.10 28.33
N VAL A 340 8.00 13.79 27.19
CA VAL A 340 8.81 13.50 26.00
C VAL A 340 10.29 13.69 26.28
N LEU A 341 10.69 14.80 26.90
CA LEU A 341 12.10 15.05 27.29
C LEU A 341 12.65 13.96 28.22
N ALA A 342 11.88 13.54 29.22
CA ALA A 342 12.27 12.46 30.12
C ALA A 342 12.40 11.12 29.39
N SER A 343 11.43 10.78 28.54
CA SER A 343 11.43 9.55 27.74
C SER A 343 12.65 9.49 26.82
N MET A 344 12.98 10.58 26.13
CA MET A 344 14.19 10.69 25.31
C MET A 344 15.46 10.45 26.13
N ILE A 345 15.59 11.07 27.30
CA ILE A 345 16.77 10.86 28.17
C ILE A 345 16.90 9.40 28.61
N LEU A 346 15.80 8.71 28.90
CA LEU A 346 15.82 7.29 29.28
C LEU A 346 16.21 6.36 28.13
N VAL A 347 15.82 6.70 26.89
CA VAL A 347 16.28 5.99 25.68
C VAL A 347 17.79 6.24 25.47
N GLU A 348 18.24 7.49 25.58
CA GLU A 348 19.62 7.89 25.24
C GLU A 348 20.67 7.53 26.30
N GLN A 349 20.30 7.45 27.58
CA GLN A 349 21.23 7.27 28.71
C GLN A 349 20.97 6.00 29.54
N GLY A 350 19.93 5.22 29.20
CA GLY A 350 19.49 4.06 29.95
C GLY A 350 18.69 4.41 31.22
N ARG A 351 17.97 3.42 31.76
CA ARG A 351 17.13 3.60 32.96
C ARG A 351 17.92 3.85 34.24
N ASP A 352 19.19 3.44 34.29
CA ASP A 352 20.12 3.64 35.41
C ASP A 352 21.03 4.87 35.25
N GLY A 353 21.00 5.54 34.09
CA GLY A 353 21.79 6.74 33.83
C GLY A 353 23.30 6.50 33.79
N SER A 354 23.74 5.27 33.50
CA SER A 354 25.18 4.92 33.49
C SER A 354 25.93 5.44 32.25
N GLY A 355 25.26 6.15 31.34
CA GLY A 355 25.81 6.65 30.08
C GLY A 355 27.05 7.56 30.26
N ASN A 356 28.12 7.26 29.51
CA ASN A 356 29.35 8.05 29.57
C ASN A 356 29.12 9.53 29.22
N SER A 357 28.16 9.82 28.32
CA SER A 357 27.74 11.17 27.92
C SER A 357 27.26 12.05 29.08
N ILE A 358 26.77 11.46 30.18
CA ILE A 358 26.30 12.18 31.39
C ILE A 358 27.16 11.92 32.65
N SER A 359 28.26 11.18 32.51
CA SER A 359 29.17 10.85 33.60
C SER A 359 29.90 12.06 34.19
N GLY A 360 30.24 13.04 33.34
CA GLY A 360 31.15 14.15 33.66
C GLY A 360 32.61 13.72 33.89
N LYS A 361 33.00 12.49 33.54
CA LYS A 361 34.30 11.87 33.86
C LYS A 361 35.11 11.43 32.64
N VAL A 362 34.64 11.68 31.42
CA VAL A 362 35.35 11.32 30.19
C VAL A 362 36.59 12.20 30.03
N SER A 363 37.74 11.57 29.75
CA SER A 363 39.03 12.27 29.77
C SER A 363 39.13 13.35 28.70
N GLY A 364 39.52 14.56 29.10
CA GLY A 364 39.56 15.75 28.23
C GLY A 364 38.21 16.49 28.12
N TYR A 365 37.14 15.93 28.68
CA TYR A 365 35.78 16.50 28.71
C TYR A 365 35.16 16.43 30.11
N GLU A 366 35.99 16.43 31.15
CA GLU A 366 35.55 16.39 32.54
C GLU A 366 34.63 17.59 32.87
N GLY A 367 33.50 17.31 33.52
CA GLY A 367 32.48 18.32 33.85
C GLY A 367 31.57 18.76 32.70
N TYR A 368 31.68 18.17 31.50
CA TYR A 368 30.69 18.35 30.41
C TYR A 368 29.68 17.20 30.37
N TYR A 369 28.46 17.51 29.93
CA TYR A 369 27.33 16.58 29.91
C TYR A 369 26.52 16.71 28.60
N ASN A 370 26.01 15.60 28.08
CA ASN A 370 25.12 15.55 26.93
C ASN A 370 23.99 14.53 27.16
N PHE A 371 22.86 14.99 27.71
CA PHE A 371 21.73 14.12 28.08
C PHE A 371 20.93 13.54 26.91
N PHE A 372 21.01 14.18 25.74
CA PHE A 372 20.24 13.81 24.54
C PHE A 372 21.15 13.31 23.39
N ASN A 373 22.41 12.98 23.69
CA ASN A 373 23.41 12.53 22.71
C ASN A 373 23.51 13.42 21.45
N ILE A 374 23.24 14.73 21.57
CA ILE A 374 23.23 15.66 20.43
C ILE A 374 24.64 15.78 19.85
N GLY A 375 24.79 15.46 18.56
CA GLY A 375 26.10 15.42 17.89
C GLY A 375 26.93 14.16 18.18
N ALA A 376 26.36 13.15 18.86
CA ALA A 376 27.05 11.90 19.18
C ALA A 376 26.92 10.88 18.03
N TYR A 377 27.81 10.97 17.05
CA TYR A 377 27.95 9.98 15.98
C TYR A 377 29.42 9.62 15.78
N ALA A 378 29.72 8.34 15.53
CA ALA A 378 31.09 7.88 15.31
C ALA A 378 31.63 8.45 13.99
N SER A 379 32.67 9.28 14.06
CA SER A 379 33.24 9.95 12.87
C SER A 379 34.65 10.48 13.15
N GLY A 380 35.46 10.63 12.10
CA GLY A 380 36.81 11.18 12.19
C GLY A 380 37.75 10.38 13.10
N GLY A 381 37.54 9.06 13.22
CA GLY A 381 38.30 8.18 14.11
C GLY A 381 37.94 8.27 15.60
N ARG A 382 36.86 8.99 15.95
CA ARG A 382 36.35 9.10 17.33
C ARG A 382 35.02 8.36 17.49
N ASP A 383 34.77 7.85 18.70
CA ASP A 383 33.47 7.29 19.07
C ASP A 383 32.38 8.38 19.20
N ALA A 384 31.13 7.91 19.26
CA ALA A 384 29.96 8.78 19.35
C ALA A 384 29.96 9.65 20.62
N VAL A 385 30.29 9.09 21.79
CA VAL A 385 30.31 9.81 23.07
C VAL A 385 31.29 10.98 23.02
N THR A 386 32.49 10.76 22.50
CA THR A 386 33.53 11.78 22.37
C THR A 386 33.09 12.90 21.44
N ASN A 387 32.49 12.60 20.28
CA ASN A 387 31.95 13.63 19.38
C ASN A 387 30.77 14.39 20.02
N GLY A 388 29.88 13.71 20.75
CA GLY A 388 28.81 14.34 21.52
C GLY A 388 29.31 15.26 22.64
N LEU A 389 30.44 14.94 23.28
CA LEU A 389 31.06 15.78 24.30
C LEU A 389 31.85 16.95 23.71
N ILE A 390 32.47 16.80 22.53
CA ILE A 390 33.01 17.92 21.74
C ILE A 390 31.90 18.93 21.40
N TYR A 391 30.73 18.44 20.99
CA TYR A 391 29.57 19.30 20.74
C TYR A 391 29.13 20.01 22.02
N ALA A 392 29.06 19.30 23.15
CA ALA A 392 28.65 19.84 24.45
C ALA A 392 29.64 20.89 25.01
N SER A 393 30.94 20.72 24.80
CA SER A 393 31.99 21.57 25.37
C SER A 393 32.29 22.84 24.58
N SER A 394 31.63 23.06 23.44
CA SER A 394 31.94 24.15 22.52
C SER A 394 30.70 24.86 21.95
N GLY A 395 30.88 26.10 21.49
CA GLY A 395 29.81 26.94 20.95
C GLY A 395 28.98 27.68 22.01
N THR A 396 28.03 28.50 21.54
CA THR A 396 27.20 29.40 22.37
C THR A 396 25.69 29.17 22.19
N SER A 397 25.26 28.51 21.11
CA SER A 397 23.86 28.16 20.86
C SER A 397 23.37 27.09 21.85
N TYR A 398 22.09 27.13 22.20
CA TYR A 398 21.43 26.12 23.05
C TYR A 398 22.05 26.00 24.46
N ASN A 399 22.36 27.14 25.10
CA ASN A 399 23.00 27.22 26.42
C ASN A 399 24.37 26.50 26.54
N ARG A 400 25.05 26.26 25.41
CA ARG A 400 26.42 25.75 25.40
C ARG A 400 27.43 26.81 25.87
N PRO A 401 28.57 26.39 26.47
CA PRO A 401 28.95 25.01 26.72
C PRO A 401 28.19 24.38 27.92
N TRP A 402 27.84 23.11 27.80
CA TRP A 402 27.07 22.33 28.77
C TRP A 402 27.93 21.83 29.93
N ASN A 403 28.54 22.76 30.66
CA ASN A 403 29.41 22.51 31.81
C ASN A 403 28.67 22.28 33.14
N THR A 404 27.35 22.05 33.09
CA THR A 404 26.50 21.57 34.20
C THR A 404 25.40 20.67 33.62
N ARG A 405 24.84 19.77 34.43
CA ARG A 405 23.72 18.92 34.01
C ARG A 405 22.48 19.76 33.70
N VAL A 406 22.19 20.79 34.49
CA VAL A 406 21.08 21.72 34.20
C VAL A 406 21.22 22.34 32.81
N LYS A 407 22.41 22.84 32.44
CA LYS A 407 22.63 23.42 31.11
C LYS A 407 22.48 22.41 29.99
N SER A 408 22.91 21.17 30.21
CA SER A 408 22.76 20.08 29.23
C SER A 408 21.30 19.71 29.01
N ILE A 409 20.52 19.56 30.09
CA ILE A 409 19.09 19.22 30.01
C ILE A 409 18.29 20.37 29.37
N VAL A 410 18.45 21.60 29.87
CA VAL A 410 17.74 22.77 29.31
C VAL A 410 18.21 23.08 27.89
N GLY A 411 19.51 23.01 27.63
CA GLY A 411 20.09 23.28 26.31
C GLY A 411 19.65 22.25 25.27
N GLY A 412 19.68 20.96 25.61
CA GLY A 412 19.17 19.90 24.74
C GLY A 412 17.67 19.99 24.49
N ALA A 413 16.88 20.40 25.50
CA ALA A 413 15.45 20.68 25.33
C ALA A 413 15.18 21.85 24.37
N ILE A 414 15.95 22.93 24.44
CA ILE A 414 15.85 24.08 23.51
C ILE A 414 16.30 23.66 22.10
N TYR A 415 17.36 22.87 21.96
CA TYR A 415 17.77 22.29 20.67
C TYR A 415 16.63 21.46 20.07
N TYR A 416 16.07 20.53 20.85
CA TYR A 416 14.97 19.67 20.43
C TYR A 416 13.74 20.47 19.96
N ALA A 417 13.30 21.45 20.75
CA ALA A 417 12.18 22.31 20.40
C ALA A 417 12.46 23.13 19.13
N THR A 418 13.67 23.69 19.00
CA THR A 418 14.08 24.47 17.82
C THR A 418 14.16 23.62 16.56
N SER A 419 14.63 22.37 16.66
CA SER A 419 14.81 21.48 15.52
C SER A 419 13.51 20.84 15.05
N TYR A 420 12.59 20.47 15.95
CA TYR A 420 11.40 19.69 15.57
C TYR A 420 10.09 20.44 15.84
N ILE A 421 9.78 20.76 17.10
CA ILE A 421 8.52 21.39 17.51
C ILE A 421 8.25 22.68 16.72
N ASN A 422 9.22 23.61 16.76
CA ASN A 422 9.13 24.92 16.11
C ASN A 422 9.27 24.86 14.58
N ASN A 423 9.55 23.67 14.02
CA ASN A 423 9.57 23.39 12.58
C ASN A 423 8.39 22.48 12.18
N ASN A 424 7.23 22.59 12.84
CA ASN A 424 6.01 21.83 12.54
C ASN A 424 6.17 20.28 12.60
N GLN A 425 7.18 19.77 13.32
CA GLN A 425 7.38 18.35 13.57
C GLN A 425 7.07 18.00 15.03
N ASP A 426 5.89 18.44 15.49
CA ASP A 426 5.49 18.40 16.90
C ASP A 426 4.88 17.07 17.38
N THR A 427 5.02 15.99 16.62
CA THR A 427 4.57 14.64 17.04
C THR A 427 5.59 13.59 16.57
N LEU A 428 5.53 12.38 17.10
CA LEU A 428 6.37 11.26 16.63
C LEU A 428 6.17 10.99 15.13
N TYR A 429 4.91 11.03 14.67
CA TYR A 429 4.59 10.87 13.26
C TYR A 429 5.19 12.01 12.40
N LEU A 430 5.06 13.27 12.83
CA LEU A 430 5.59 14.40 12.07
C LEU A 430 7.13 14.46 12.09
N LYS A 431 7.77 14.02 13.18
CA LYS A 431 9.22 13.75 13.24
C LYS A 431 9.65 12.67 12.23
N LYS A 432 8.81 11.67 11.97
CA LYS A 432 9.12 10.56 11.03
C LYS A 432 8.87 10.92 9.56
N PHE A 433 7.84 11.70 9.23
CA PHE A 433 7.42 11.91 7.83
C PHE A 433 7.45 13.37 7.33
N ASN A 434 7.57 14.35 8.24
CA ASN A 434 7.73 15.78 7.90
C ASN A 434 6.67 16.38 6.94
N VAL A 435 5.40 15.99 7.13
CA VAL A 435 4.31 16.30 6.19
C VAL A 435 3.66 17.67 6.37
N MET A 436 3.92 18.39 7.46
CA MET A 436 3.37 19.74 7.69
C MET A 436 4.18 20.88 7.08
N ASN A 437 5.33 20.59 6.45
CA ASN A 437 6.19 21.59 5.81
C ASN A 437 6.09 21.59 4.27
N GLY A 438 5.03 21.00 3.73
CA GLY A 438 4.78 20.92 2.29
C GLY A 438 5.56 19.80 1.59
N LEU A 439 5.17 19.49 0.34
CA LEU A 439 5.65 18.32 -0.41
C LEU A 439 7.16 18.30 -0.68
N SER A 440 7.83 19.46 -0.65
CA SER A 440 9.30 19.55 -0.78
C SER A 440 10.06 19.07 0.46
N SER A 441 9.40 19.01 1.62
CA SER A 441 9.99 18.67 2.91
C SER A 441 9.69 17.23 3.36
N VAL A 442 8.65 16.60 2.79
CA VAL A 442 8.40 15.15 2.89
C VAL A 442 9.67 14.37 2.49
N ALA A 443 9.93 13.24 3.15
CA ALA A 443 11.17 12.47 3.03
C ALA A 443 12.48 13.20 3.45
N THR A 444 12.39 14.37 4.09
CA THR A 444 13.56 15.13 4.57
C THR A 444 13.45 15.50 6.05
N HIS A 445 14.58 15.75 6.72
CA HIS A 445 14.63 16.10 8.15
C HIS A 445 13.84 15.13 9.05
N GLN A 446 13.85 13.85 8.67
CA GLN A 446 13.26 12.77 9.45
C GLN A 446 14.17 12.45 10.65
N TYR A 447 13.59 12.24 11.82
CA TYR A 447 14.33 11.88 13.03
C TYR A 447 14.87 10.44 13.00
N MET A 448 14.29 9.58 12.17
CA MET A 448 14.56 8.14 12.12
C MET A 448 14.31 7.57 10.71
N THR A 449 15.11 6.57 10.31
CA THR A 449 14.97 5.84 9.04
C THR A 449 14.06 4.60 9.18
N ASN A 450 14.01 3.98 10.36
CA ASN A 450 13.08 2.89 10.68
C ASN A 450 11.62 3.35 10.46
N VAL A 451 10.95 2.73 9.48
CA VAL A 451 9.58 3.09 9.09
C VAL A 451 8.57 2.91 10.23
N ALA A 452 8.82 1.95 11.12
CA ALA A 452 7.96 1.65 12.27
C ALA A 452 8.21 2.54 13.50
N GLY A 453 9.30 3.31 13.53
CA GLY A 453 9.84 3.86 14.77
C GLY A 453 8.89 4.83 15.50
N ALA A 454 8.07 5.60 14.80
CA ALA A 454 7.07 6.48 15.41
C ALA A 454 6.03 5.70 16.24
N SER A 455 5.53 4.58 15.69
CA SER A 455 4.59 3.68 16.39
C SER A 455 5.25 2.93 17.56
N GLN A 456 6.55 2.64 17.45
CA GLN A 456 7.33 1.96 18.50
C GLN A 456 7.65 2.91 19.66
N GLU A 457 8.02 4.16 19.39
CA GLU A 457 8.22 5.20 20.41
C GLU A 457 6.91 5.56 21.13
N ALA A 458 5.76 5.55 20.42
CA ALA A 458 4.45 5.85 21.00
C ALA A 458 4.05 4.91 22.15
N ALA A 459 4.35 3.62 22.02
CA ALA A 459 4.09 2.61 23.06
C ALA A 459 4.88 2.85 24.37
N ASN A 460 6.04 3.51 24.28
CA ASN A 460 6.80 3.95 25.45
C ASN A 460 6.19 5.23 26.04
N LEU A 461 5.85 6.19 25.17
CA LEU A 461 5.29 7.49 25.56
C LEU A 461 3.94 7.36 26.29
N ARG A 462 3.08 6.43 25.88
CA ARG A 462 1.81 6.09 26.55
C ARG A 462 1.97 5.78 28.03
N GLN A 463 3.08 5.17 28.46
CA GLN A 463 3.27 4.73 29.85
C GLN A 463 3.38 5.88 30.86
N GLY A 464 3.57 7.12 30.40
CA GLY A 464 3.64 8.32 31.26
C GLY A 464 2.31 9.05 31.47
N TYR A 465 1.21 8.57 30.89
CA TYR A 465 -0.07 9.27 30.88
C TYR A 465 -1.15 8.52 31.65
N ASP A 466 -1.95 9.30 32.39
CA ASP A 466 -3.25 8.87 32.88
C ASP A 466 -4.24 8.86 31.71
N LEU A 467 -4.81 7.70 31.43
CA LEU A 467 -5.65 7.48 30.24
C LEU A 467 -7.11 7.89 30.46
N ASP A 468 -7.50 8.12 31.71
CA ASP A 468 -8.82 8.66 32.08
C ASP A 468 -8.85 10.20 32.03
N SER A 469 -7.68 10.83 31.87
CA SER A 469 -7.52 12.28 31.71
C SER A 469 -7.63 12.73 30.25
N ALA A 470 -7.94 14.02 30.03
CA ALA A 470 -7.98 14.60 28.69
C ALA A 470 -6.59 14.63 28.03
N ILE A 471 -6.47 13.99 26.85
CA ILE A 471 -5.26 13.97 26.01
C ILE A 471 -5.64 14.44 24.60
N THR A 472 -4.84 15.34 24.03
CA THR A 472 -5.08 15.89 22.67
C THR A 472 -4.16 15.24 21.64
N PHE A 473 -4.74 14.73 20.54
CA PHE A 473 -4.03 14.07 19.44
C PHE A 473 -4.24 14.83 18.12
N TYR A 474 -3.14 15.18 17.45
CA TYR A 474 -3.11 15.91 16.19
C TYR A 474 -2.87 14.94 15.03
N ILE A 475 -3.96 14.38 14.52
CA ILE A 475 -3.96 13.27 13.57
C ILE A 475 -3.84 13.84 12.15
N PRO A 476 -2.77 13.51 11.39
CA PRO A 476 -2.61 13.96 10.01
C PRO A 476 -3.78 13.52 9.13
N VAL A 477 -4.22 14.40 8.24
CA VAL A 477 -5.20 14.08 7.19
C VAL A 477 -4.60 14.42 5.83
N TYR A 478 -4.81 13.53 4.86
CA TYR A 478 -4.36 13.68 3.48
C TYR A 478 -5.55 13.68 2.52
N SER A 479 -5.43 14.42 1.43
CA SER A 479 -6.36 14.32 0.31
C SER A 479 -6.08 13.07 -0.53
N GLY A 480 -7.11 12.50 -1.16
CA GLY A 480 -6.95 11.37 -2.09
C GLY A 480 -6.53 10.03 -1.46
N MET A 481 -6.75 9.82 -0.16
CA MET A 481 -6.44 8.54 0.50
C MET A 481 -7.32 7.38 -0.02
N PRO A 482 -6.83 6.12 0.07
CA PRO A 482 -7.65 4.94 -0.18
C PRO A 482 -8.87 4.88 0.74
N THR A 483 -9.96 4.25 0.29
CA THR A 483 -11.24 4.17 1.03
C THR A 483 -11.07 3.45 2.38
N ALA A 484 -10.41 2.29 2.38
CA ALA A 484 -9.98 1.57 3.58
C ALA A 484 -8.56 1.98 4.00
N ALA A 485 -8.17 1.62 5.24
CA ALA A 485 -6.79 1.79 5.70
C ALA A 485 -5.83 0.88 4.92
N CYS A 486 -4.63 1.35 4.61
CA CYS A 486 -3.61 0.59 3.89
C CYS A 486 -3.15 -0.62 4.74
N PRO A 487 -3.42 -1.88 4.37
CA PRO A 487 -3.09 -3.03 5.22
C PRO A 487 -1.58 -3.29 5.28
N ALA A 488 -1.13 -3.93 6.35
CA ALA A 488 0.24 -4.43 6.43
C ALA A 488 0.49 -5.46 5.31
N PRO A 489 1.69 -5.50 4.69
CA PRO A 489 2.01 -6.51 3.68
C PRO A 489 1.95 -7.92 4.29
N GLY A 490 1.38 -8.86 3.53
CA GLY A 490 1.22 -10.27 3.91
C GLY A 490 2.54 -11.07 3.89
N SER A 491 2.50 -12.31 3.42
CA SER A 491 3.67 -13.18 3.22
C SER A 491 4.10 -13.24 1.75
N GLY A 492 5.37 -13.52 1.46
CA GLY A 492 5.89 -13.74 0.10
C GLY A 492 6.90 -12.69 -0.34
N ASN A 493 7.56 -12.91 -1.48
CA ASN A 493 8.52 -11.97 -2.06
C ASN A 493 7.78 -10.87 -2.84
N ASN A 494 8.28 -9.64 -2.78
CA ASN A 494 7.76 -8.48 -3.53
C ASN A 494 8.28 -8.37 -4.96
N ASN A 495 9.23 -9.21 -5.38
CA ASN A 495 9.78 -9.15 -6.73
C ASN A 495 8.70 -9.43 -7.79
N TYR A 496 8.24 -8.34 -8.42
CA TYR A 496 7.26 -8.31 -9.51
C TYR A 496 7.91 -7.99 -10.87
N PHE A 497 9.22 -8.14 -10.99
CA PHE A 497 9.90 -7.84 -12.25
C PHE A 497 9.82 -8.99 -13.25
N LEU A 498 9.82 -8.65 -14.53
CA LEU A 498 10.08 -9.60 -15.60
C LEU A 498 11.58 -9.85 -15.75
N ASP A 499 11.95 -11.10 -16.05
CA ASP A 499 13.25 -11.51 -16.59
C ASP A 499 13.27 -11.39 -18.12
N SER A 500 12.11 -11.54 -18.78
CA SER A 500 11.98 -11.27 -20.22
C SER A 500 10.60 -10.71 -20.60
N LEU A 501 10.58 -9.91 -21.66
CA LEU A 501 9.38 -9.53 -22.41
C LEU A 501 9.71 -9.45 -23.91
N SER A 502 8.88 -10.05 -24.76
CA SER A 502 9.04 -10.00 -26.22
C SER A 502 7.72 -10.20 -26.94
N VAL A 503 7.67 -9.80 -28.22
CA VAL A 503 6.53 -10.06 -29.10
C VAL A 503 7.00 -10.83 -30.33
N SER A 504 6.38 -11.98 -30.60
CA SER A 504 6.84 -12.90 -31.65
C SER A 504 6.80 -12.22 -33.02
N GLY A 505 7.96 -12.09 -33.66
CA GLY A 505 8.12 -11.46 -34.97
C GLY A 505 8.32 -9.94 -34.95
N TYR A 506 8.35 -9.29 -33.78
CA TYR A 506 8.48 -7.84 -33.68
C TYR A 506 9.39 -7.37 -32.53
N SER A 507 9.99 -6.18 -32.69
CA SER A 507 10.78 -5.52 -31.65
C SER A 507 9.95 -4.51 -30.87
N LEU A 508 10.07 -4.55 -29.53
CA LEU A 508 9.58 -3.52 -28.63
C LEU A 508 10.42 -2.24 -28.75
N THR A 509 9.87 -1.12 -28.29
CA THR A 509 10.54 0.18 -28.25
C THR A 509 10.10 0.91 -26.98
N PRO A 510 10.95 1.03 -25.95
CA PRO A 510 12.35 0.59 -25.88
C PRO A 510 12.54 -0.94 -25.95
N ALA A 511 13.77 -1.40 -26.15
CA ALA A 511 14.14 -2.78 -25.86
C ALA A 511 13.78 -3.14 -24.40
N PHE A 512 13.52 -4.42 -24.15
CA PHE A 512 13.12 -4.87 -22.83
C PHE A 512 14.18 -4.55 -21.77
N SER A 513 13.69 -3.98 -20.66
CA SER A 513 14.43 -3.77 -19.42
C SER A 513 13.46 -3.99 -18.27
N MET A 514 13.88 -4.76 -17.26
CA MET A 514 13.02 -5.11 -16.12
C MET A 514 12.43 -3.89 -15.38
N TYR A 515 13.07 -2.72 -15.48
CA TYR A 515 12.63 -1.47 -14.85
C TYR A 515 11.90 -0.49 -15.79
N THR A 516 11.67 -0.87 -17.05
CA THR A 516 10.84 -0.10 -17.99
C THR A 516 9.46 -0.74 -18.07
N PHE A 517 8.40 0.02 -17.79
CA PHE A 517 7.02 -0.48 -17.71
C PHE A 517 6.14 -0.05 -18.89
N GLU A 518 6.65 0.77 -19.81
CA GLU A 518 5.92 1.30 -20.96
C GLU A 518 6.70 1.00 -22.24
N TYR A 519 6.03 0.39 -23.22
CA TYR A 519 6.60 -0.01 -24.50
C TYR A 519 5.69 0.34 -25.67
N GLU A 520 6.28 0.65 -26.80
CA GLU A 520 5.62 0.84 -28.08
C GLU A 520 5.97 -0.29 -29.06
N LEU A 521 5.01 -0.63 -29.91
CA LEU A 521 5.16 -1.58 -31.00
C LEU A 521 4.37 -1.09 -32.23
N VAL A 522 4.94 -1.22 -33.42
CA VAL A 522 4.24 -0.99 -34.69
C VAL A 522 4.12 -2.30 -35.46
N VAL A 523 2.92 -2.63 -35.94
CA VAL A 523 2.62 -3.85 -36.72
C VAL A 523 1.94 -3.54 -38.05
N PRO A 524 2.07 -4.41 -39.08
CA PRO A 524 1.37 -4.27 -40.36
C PRO A 524 -0.15 -4.08 -40.21
N SER A 525 -0.73 -3.30 -41.13
CA SER A 525 -2.14 -2.86 -41.04
C SER A 525 -3.18 -3.99 -41.00
N ASP A 526 -2.85 -5.18 -41.51
CA ASP A 526 -3.67 -6.40 -41.53
C ASP A 526 -3.43 -7.33 -40.33
N THR A 527 -2.50 -6.98 -39.43
CA THR A 527 -2.17 -7.78 -38.24
C THR A 527 -3.37 -7.88 -37.30
N SER A 528 -4.03 -9.03 -37.29
CA SER A 528 -5.21 -9.28 -36.44
C SER A 528 -4.87 -9.60 -34.99
N TYR A 529 -3.66 -10.09 -34.70
CA TYR A 529 -3.19 -10.45 -33.37
C TYR A 529 -1.65 -10.39 -33.28
N ILE A 530 -1.14 -10.27 -32.06
CA ILE A 530 0.26 -10.51 -31.72
C ILE A 530 0.39 -11.71 -30.77
N THR A 531 1.61 -12.21 -30.57
CA THR A 531 1.90 -13.23 -29.54
C THR A 531 2.96 -12.69 -28.59
N VAL A 532 2.57 -12.41 -27.35
CA VAL A 532 3.41 -11.84 -26.29
C VAL A 532 4.03 -12.97 -25.46
N ASN A 533 5.34 -12.93 -25.23
CA ASN A 533 6.05 -13.89 -24.39
C ASN A 533 6.76 -13.15 -23.26
N ALA A 534 6.67 -13.65 -22.04
CA ALA A 534 7.29 -13.05 -20.87
C ALA A 534 7.60 -14.10 -19.78
N SER A 535 8.65 -13.88 -19.01
CA SER A 535 9.04 -14.65 -17.81
C SER A 535 9.18 -13.72 -16.62
N ALA A 536 8.76 -14.16 -15.43
CA ALA A 536 9.07 -13.45 -14.19
C ALA A 536 10.50 -13.73 -13.73
N ASP A 537 11.13 -12.74 -13.08
CA ASP A 537 12.45 -12.86 -12.46
C ASP A 537 12.41 -13.73 -11.19
N ASP A 538 11.38 -13.56 -10.36
CA ASP A 538 11.14 -14.44 -9.20
C ASP A 538 10.34 -15.70 -9.59
N SER A 539 10.89 -16.87 -9.26
CA SER A 539 10.26 -18.17 -9.56
C SER A 539 8.93 -18.43 -8.83
N GLY A 540 8.59 -17.65 -7.81
CA GLY A 540 7.30 -17.69 -7.11
C GLY A 540 6.28 -16.67 -7.65
N ALA A 541 6.68 -15.77 -8.55
CA ALA A 541 5.78 -14.84 -9.21
C ALA A 541 5.06 -15.49 -10.41
N THR A 542 3.94 -14.89 -10.81
CA THR A 542 3.13 -15.33 -11.94
C THR A 542 2.96 -14.21 -12.96
N VAL A 543 2.88 -14.56 -14.25
CA VAL A 543 2.70 -13.58 -15.34
C VAL A 543 1.40 -13.84 -16.08
N SER A 544 0.67 -12.78 -16.39
CA SER A 544 -0.56 -12.80 -17.19
C SER A 544 -0.48 -11.75 -18.31
N GLY A 545 -1.37 -11.81 -19.30
CA GLY A 545 -1.29 -10.98 -20.51
C GLY A 545 -0.41 -11.57 -21.63
N THR A 546 0.20 -12.73 -21.39
CA THR A 546 1.01 -13.47 -22.38
C THR A 546 0.16 -14.35 -23.32
N GLY A 547 0.76 -14.80 -24.41
CA GLY A 547 0.12 -15.60 -25.44
C GLY A 547 -0.48 -14.74 -26.54
N ARG A 548 -1.54 -15.25 -27.19
CA ARG A 548 -2.18 -14.60 -28.33
C ARG A 548 -3.11 -13.47 -27.88
N VAL A 549 -2.77 -12.24 -28.28
CA VAL A 549 -3.57 -11.03 -28.00
C VAL A 549 -4.12 -10.48 -29.32
N ASN A 550 -5.45 -10.40 -29.44
CA ASN A 550 -6.10 -9.84 -30.63
C ASN A 550 -6.07 -8.31 -30.59
N LEU A 551 -5.77 -7.68 -31.73
CA LEU A 551 -5.65 -6.22 -31.83
C LEU A 551 -6.97 -5.56 -32.27
N THR A 552 -7.41 -4.54 -31.55
CA THR A 552 -8.67 -3.81 -31.75
C THR A 552 -8.40 -2.38 -32.20
N GLY A 553 -8.99 -1.95 -33.33
CA GLY A 553 -8.78 -0.60 -33.86
C GLY A 553 -7.38 -0.36 -34.42
N ASN A 554 -6.93 0.90 -34.44
CA ASN A 554 -5.61 1.28 -34.97
C ASN A 554 -4.52 1.33 -33.89
N VAL A 555 -4.91 1.42 -32.61
CA VAL A 555 -4.02 1.35 -31.46
C VAL A 555 -4.67 0.41 -30.44
N THR A 556 -3.89 -0.47 -29.82
CA THR A 556 -4.33 -1.39 -28.77
C THR A 556 -3.28 -1.41 -27.67
N GLU A 557 -3.67 -1.10 -26.44
CA GLU A 557 -2.82 -1.30 -25.26
C GLU A 557 -2.92 -2.76 -24.81
N VAL A 558 -1.79 -3.34 -24.42
CA VAL A 558 -1.68 -4.74 -23.99
C VAL A 558 -0.92 -4.81 -22.67
N ASP A 559 -1.65 -5.09 -21.60
CA ASP A 559 -1.11 -5.19 -20.25
C ASP A 559 -0.52 -6.58 -19.98
N VAL A 560 0.77 -6.63 -19.67
CA VAL A 560 1.42 -7.81 -19.11
C VAL A 560 1.59 -7.60 -17.61
N VAL A 561 0.80 -8.32 -16.81
CA VAL A 561 0.77 -8.14 -15.36
C VAL A 561 1.53 -9.25 -14.67
N VAL A 562 2.60 -8.88 -13.98
CA VAL A 562 3.31 -9.74 -13.03
C VAL A 562 2.65 -9.61 -11.66
N THR A 563 2.35 -10.74 -11.04
CA THR A 563 1.92 -10.82 -9.63
C THR A 563 3.01 -11.53 -8.85
N ALA A 564 3.70 -10.81 -7.96
CA ALA A 564 4.73 -11.37 -7.09
C ALA A 564 4.12 -12.38 -6.11
N SER A 565 4.95 -13.22 -5.47
CA SER A 565 4.45 -14.18 -4.47
C SER A 565 3.84 -13.51 -3.22
N SER A 566 4.09 -12.22 -2.99
CA SER A 566 3.38 -11.39 -1.98
C SER A 566 2.00 -10.90 -2.41
N GLY A 567 1.58 -11.15 -3.65
CA GLY A 567 0.34 -10.64 -4.24
C GLY A 567 0.44 -9.22 -4.80
N VAL A 568 1.55 -8.50 -4.57
CA VAL A 568 1.81 -7.18 -5.18
C VAL A 568 1.95 -7.34 -6.70
N LYS A 569 1.34 -6.41 -7.45
CA LYS A 569 1.27 -6.46 -8.92
C LYS A 569 2.04 -5.33 -9.57
N LYS A 570 2.61 -5.61 -10.74
CA LYS A 570 3.19 -4.63 -11.64
C LYS A 570 2.73 -4.89 -13.08
N THR A 571 2.29 -3.85 -13.75
CA THR A 571 1.91 -3.90 -15.17
C THR A 571 3.07 -3.39 -16.02
N TYR A 572 3.31 -4.10 -17.12
CA TYR A 572 4.11 -3.67 -18.25
C TYR A 572 3.17 -3.46 -19.44
N THR A 573 3.01 -2.23 -19.89
CA THR A 573 2.08 -1.82 -20.94
C THR A 573 2.77 -1.89 -22.30
N ILE A 574 2.17 -2.54 -23.30
CA ILE A 574 2.61 -2.50 -24.70
C ILE A 574 1.56 -1.78 -25.54
N THR A 575 1.86 -0.55 -25.97
CA THR A 575 1.06 0.22 -26.93
C THR A 575 1.35 -0.27 -28.35
N VAL A 576 0.41 -1.02 -28.92
CA VAL A 576 0.51 -1.60 -30.26
C VAL A 576 -0.23 -0.73 -31.27
N ALA A 577 0.51 -0.01 -32.11
CA ALA A 577 -0.04 0.72 -33.26
C ALA A 577 -0.06 -0.17 -34.52
N ARG A 578 -1.18 -0.20 -35.24
CA ARG A 578 -1.23 -0.69 -36.61
C ARG A 578 -0.75 0.40 -37.57
N GLU A 579 0.01 0.01 -38.59
CA GLU A 579 0.23 0.85 -39.77
C GLU A 579 -1.11 1.28 -40.37
N SER A 580 -1.19 2.52 -40.88
CA SER A 580 -2.39 3.04 -41.55
C SER A 580 -2.75 2.20 -42.79
N SER A 581 -3.94 1.58 -42.78
CA SER A 581 -4.42 0.59 -43.77
C SER A 581 -4.76 1.15 -45.17
N SER A 582 -4.08 2.20 -45.62
CA SER A 582 -4.42 2.94 -46.84
C SER A 582 -3.22 3.65 -47.46
N GLY A 583 -2.25 2.89 -47.98
CA GLY A 583 -1.22 3.38 -48.91
C GLY A 583 -0.54 4.69 -48.47
N GLY A 584 -0.30 4.83 -47.16
CA GLY A 584 0.28 6.05 -46.60
C GLY A 584 1.62 6.34 -47.25
N ALA A 585 1.87 7.62 -47.54
CA ALA A 585 3.16 8.02 -48.08
C ALA A 585 4.26 7.53 -47.13
N ASP A 586 5.22 6.81 -47.70
CA ASP A 586 6.35 6.23 -46.98
C ASP A 586 7.60 7.10 -47.19
N ILE A 587 8.62 6.91 -46.36
CA ILE A 587 9.93 7.44 -46.68
C ILE A 587 10.45 6.88 -48.01
N THR A 588 11.16 7.72 -48.75
CA THR A 588 11.86 7.32 -49.98
C THR A 588 13.32 7.74 -49.93
N SER A 589 14.18 7.08 -50.70
CA SER A 589 15.60 7.40 -50.79
C SER A 589 16.11 7.11 -52.20
N SER A 590 17.10 7.88 -52.66
CA SER A 590 17.92 7.55 -53.84
C SER A 590 19.09 6.63 -53.51
N GLU A 591 19.53 6.62 -52.24
CA GLU A 591 20.72 5.91 -51.78
C GLU A 591 20.37 4.57 -51.11
N TYR A 592 19.23 4.50 -50.40
CA TYR A 592 18.83 3.34 -49.61
C TYR A 592 17.67 2.58 -50.24
N THR A 593 17.73 1.25 -50.14
CA THR A 593 16.60 0.38 -50.49
C THR A 593 15.61 0.38 -49.33
N ILE A 594 14.46 1.02 -49.53
CA ILE A 594 13.35 1.03 -48.57
C ILE A 594 12.43 -0.16 -48.85
N GLY A 595 12.42 -1.15 -47.96
CA GLY A 595 11.53 -2.30 -47.98
C GLY A 595 10.81 -2.45 -46.63
N SER A 596 10.74 -3.68 -46.08
CA SER A 596 10.40 -3.89 -44.65
C SER A 596 11.53 -3.46 -43.70
N ASN A 597 12.75 -3.39 -44.25
CA ASN A 597 13.96 -2.87 -43.63
C ASN A 597 14.55 -1.80 -44.56
N ILE A 598 15.40 -0.93 -44.02
CA ILE A 598 16.23 0.00 -44.79
C ILE A 598 17.60 -0.67 -44.96
N ALA A 599 17.93 -1.03 -46.19
CA ALA A 599 19.20 -1.63 -46.58
C ALA A 599 19.95 -0.71 -47.57
N GLY A 600 21.22 -0.98 -47.85
CA GLY A 600 22.05 -0.09 -48.66
C GLY A 600 22.75 1.02 -47.85
N VAL A 601 22.72 0.93 -46.52
CA VAL A 601 23.35 1.89 -45.63
C VAL A 601 24.81 1.48 -45.43
N ASP A 602 25.75 2.37 -45.73
CA ASP A 602 27.18 2.08 -45.56
C ASP A 602 27.59 2.12 -44.08
N LEU A 603 28.58 1.30 -43.73
CA LEU A 603 29.24 1.34 -42.42
C LEU A 603 29.72 2.75 -42.11
N LYS A 604 29.51 3.19 -40.87
CA LYS A 604 29.82 4.55 -40.36
C LYS A 604 28.99 5.68 -40.98
N THR A 605 27.83 5.38 -41.57
CA THR A 605 26.85 6.41 -41.94
C THR A 605 26.40 7.14 -40.67
N SER A 606 26.58 8.46 -40.63
CA SER A 606 26.10 9.28 -39.50
C SER A 606 24.57 9.44 -39.53
N VAL A 607 23.94 9.64 -38.37
CA VAL A 607 22.49 9.92 -38.26
C VAL A 607 22.06 11.12 -39.10
N SER A 608 22.90 12.16 -39.20
CA SER A 608 22.63 13.33 -40.06
C SER A 608 22.72 12.99 -41.55
N THR A 609 23.72 12.20 -41.97
CA THR A 609 23.84 11.69 -43.36
C THR A 609 22.67 10.79 -43.72
N PHE A 610 22.27 9.90 -42.80
CA PHE A 610 21.12 9.02 -42.99
C PHE A 610 19.84 9.83 -43.16
N LYS A 611 19.57 10.79 -42.27
CA LYS A 611 18.40 11.68 -42.36
C LYS A 611 18.43 12.54 -43.63
N SER A 612 19.58 12.98 -44.14
CA SER A 612 19.65 13.77 -45.38
C SER A 612 19.37 12.96 -46.65
N ASN A 613 19.65 11.66 -46.62
CA ASN A 613 19.44 10.76 -47.75
C ASN A 613 18.01 10.16 -47.79
N VAL A 614 17.16 10.52 -46.82
CA VAL A 614 15.78 10.03 -46.70
C VAL A 614 14.79 11.19 -46.85
N THR A 615 13.89 11.08 -47.83
CA THR A 615 12.78 12.02 -48.02
C THR A 615 11.61 11.61 -47.13
N VAL A 616 11.25 12.45 -46.17
CA VAL A 616 10.09 12.26 -45.29
C VAL A 616 8.84 12.88 -45.94
N PRO A 617 7.70 12.18 -45.99
CA PRO A 617 6.45 12.70 -46.54
C PRO A 617 5.89 13.92 -45.81
N SER A 618 5.16 14.77 -46.54
CA SER A 618 4.44 15.90 -45.97
C SER A 618 3.41 15.45 -44.92
N GLY A 619 3.39 16.13 -43.77
CA GLY A 619 2.54 15.77 -42.62
C GLY A 619 3.15 14.75 -41.66
N TYR A 620 4.37 14.28 -41.91
CA TYR A 620 5.10 13.35 -41.04
C TYR A 620 6.42 13.94 -40.56
N THR A 621 6.93 13.43 -39.44
CA THR A 621 8.31 13.63 -38.98
C THR A 621 9.00 12.28 -38.83
N MET A 622 10.33 12.24 -38.92
CA MET A 622 11.09 10.99 -38.76
C MET A 622 12.09 11.09 -37.61
N LYS A 623 12.00 10.12 -36.69
CA LYS A 623 12.98 9.89 -35.62
C LYS A 623 13.82 8.66 -35.96
N ILE A 624 15.09 8.69 -35.55
CA ILE A 624 15.91 7.46 -35.48
C ILE A 624 15.92 7.05 -34.02
N LEU A 625 15.52 5.82 -33.73
CA LEU A 625 15.52 5.26 -32.40
C LEU A 625 16.59 4.18 -32.29
N ASP A 626 17.31 4.12 -31.17
CA ASP A 626 18.20 2.99 -30.86
C ASP A 626 17.39 1.72 -30.50
N SER A 627 18.08 0.62 -30.17
CA SER A 627 17.44 -0.59 -29.64
C SER A 627 16.56 -0.26 -28.43
N ASP A 628 17.03 0.65 -27.59
CA ASP A 628 16.40 1.10 -26.35
C ASP A 628 15.38 2.23 -26.59
N GLY A 629 14.89 2.41 -27.82
CA GLY A 629 13.84 3.36 -28.17
C GLY A 629 14.15 4.85 -27.96
N ARG A 630 15.39 5.21 -27.61
CA ARG A 630 15.80 6.60 -27.38
C ARG A 630 16.06 7.26 -28.72
N GLU A 631 15.65 8.52 -28.86
CA GLU A 631 15.91 9.26 -30.10
C GLU A 631 17.40 9.55 -30.27
N VAL A 632 18.01 8.86 -31.24
CA VAL A 632 19.39 9.08 -31.65
C VAL A 632 19.42 10.30 -32.57
N THR A 633 20.08 11.36 -32.10
CA THR A 633 20.20 12.65 -32.80
C THR A 633 21.59 12.88 -33.38
N SER A 634 22.59 12.10 -32.98
CA SER A 634 23.98 12.19 -33.42
C SER A 634 24.69 10.84 -33.27
N GLY A 635 25.89 10.69 -33.83
CA GLY A 635 26.59 9.40 -33.94
C GLY A 635 26.27 8.68 -35.25
N ASN A 636 26.59 7.39 -35.30
CA ASN A 636 26.30 6.53 -36.46
C ASN A 636 24.93 5.88 -36.33
N VAL A 637 24.28 5.59 -37.47
CA VAL A 637 23.22 4.57 -37.48
C VAL A 637 23.84 3.18 -37.44
N GLY A 638 23.16 2.25 -36.78
CA GLY A 638 23.57 0.85 -36.65
C GLY A 638 22.45 -0.13 -37.01
N THR A 639 22.81 -1.38 -37.26
CA THR A 639 21.84 -2.47 -37.48
C THR A 639 20.91 -2.61 -36.28
N GLY A 640 19.60 -2.69 -36.53
CA GLY A 640 18.57 -2.79 -35.50
C GLY A 640 18.04 -1.44 -35.00
N MET A 641 18.71 -0.32 -35.29
CA MET A 641 18.10 1.01 -35.10
C MET A 641 16.87 1.16 -35.99
N ARG A 642 15.89 1.96 -35.56
CA ARG A 642 14.60 2.12 -36.25
C ARG A 642 14.42 3.53 -36.80
N ALA A 643 14.11 3.64 -38.08
CA ALA A 643 13.53 4.86 -38.64
C ALA A 643 12.02 4.82 -38.41
N VAL A 644 11.50 5.73 -37.58
CA VAL A 644 10.07 5.77 -37.21
C VAL A 644 9.44 7.07 -37.70
N LEU A 645 8.39 6.94 -38.50
CA LEU A 645 7.56 8.06 -38.96
C LEU A 645 6.47 8.32 -37.93
N TYR A 646 6.32 9.59 -37.54
CA TYR A 646 5.28 10.07 -36.64
C TYR A 646 4.33 11.01 -37.37
N SER A 647 3.02 10.84 -37.17
CA SER A 647 2.00 11.82 -37.52
C SER A 647 1.52 12.50 -36.24
N GLY A 648 1.87 13.77 -36.06
CA GLY A 648 1.78 14.42 -34.75
C GLY A 648 2.68 13.70 -33.73
N SER A 649 2.10 13.22 -32.63
CA SER A 649 2.78 12.43 -31.59
C SER A 649 2.67 10.91 -31.79
N THR A 650 1.89 10.43 -32.76
CA THR A 650 1.60 8.99 -32.93
C THR A 650 2.54 8.34 -33.95
N ALA A 651 3.19 7.24 -33.58
CA ALA A 651 3.97 6.42 -34.50
C ALA A 651 3.04 5.83 -35.59
N ALA A 652 3.37 6.09 -36.86
CA ALA A 652 2.53 5.75 -38.01
C ALA A 652 3.14 4.67 -38.90
N LYS A 653 4.48 4.61 -38.97
CA LYS A 653 5.23 3.57 -39.68
C LYS A 653 6.63 3.42 -39.12
N SER A 654 7.25 2.25 -39.23
CA SER A 654 8.62 2.02 -38.80
C SER A 654 9.35 1.04 -39.70
N HIS A 655 10.62 1.33 -39.96
CA HIS A 655 11.54 0.46 -40.69
C HIS A 655 12.80 0.20 -39.86
N THR A 656 13.31 -1.03 -39.88
CA THR A 656 14.57 -1.37 -39.20
C THR A 656 15.75 -1.16 -40.13
N ILE A 657 16.81 -0.52 -39.65
CA ILE A 657 18.05 -0.29 -40.40
C ILE A 657 18.88 -1.57 -40.39
N VAL A 658 19.45 -1.92 -41.56
CA VAL A 658 20.33 -3.08 -41.75
C VAL A 658 21.61 -2.61 -42.44
N ILE A 659 22.75 -2.85 -41.79
CA ILE A 659 24.08 -2.51 -42.30
C ILE A 659 24.90 -3.81 -42.41
N LYS A 660 25.37 -4.14 -43.62
CA LYS A 660 26.22 -5.32 -43.82
C LYS A 660 27.53 -5.19 -43.04
N GLY A 661 27.85 -6.20 -42.23
CA GLY A 661 29.05 -6.25 -41.41
C GLY A 661 28.88 -5.69 -39.99
N ASP A 662 27.80 -4.97 -39.71
CA ASP A 662 27.44 -4.51 -38.36
C ASP A 662 26.39 -5.47 -37.77
N VAL A 663 26.86 -6.33 -36.86
CA VAL A 663 26.06 -7.38 -36.21
C VAL A 663 25.84 -7.04 -34.72
N SER A 664 26.63 -6.12 -34.18
CA SER A 664 26.50 -5.57 -32.83
C SER A 664 25.54 -4.37 -32.74
N GLY A 665 25.25 -3.72 -33.85
CA GLY A 665 24.37 -2.54 -33.94
C GLY A 665 25.06 -1.20 -33.68
N ASP A 666 26.40 -1.14 -33.74
CA ASP A 666 27.20 0.05 -33.43
C ASP A 666 27.54 0.92 -34.67
N GLY A 667 27.12 0.48 -35.86
CA GLY A 667 27.43 1.11 -37.14
C GLY A 667 28.82 0.79 -37.70
N ASN A 668 29.58 -0.10 -37.07
CA ASN A 668 30.92 -0.53 -37.50
C ASN A 668 30.96 -2.04 -37.82
N CYS A 669 31.99 -2.46 -38.54
CA CYS A 669 32.33 -3.88 -38.70
C CYS A 669 33.65 -4.11 -37.94
N SER A 670 33.57 -4.83 -36.83
CA SER A 670 34.65 -5.01 -35.87
C SER A 670 34.88 -6.48 -35.51
N SER A 671 35.85 -6.73 -34.62
CA SER A 671 36.07 -8.08 -34.08
C SER A 671 34.90 -8.61 -33.23
N VAL A 672 34.01 -7.73 -32.72
CA VAL A 672 32.80 -8.10 -31.99
C VAL A 672 31.78 -8.73 -32.94
N ASP A 673 31.57 -8.10 -34.10
CA ASP A 673 30.62 -8.56 -35.11
C ASP A 673 31.02 -9.93 -35.67
N VAL A 674 32.31 -10.10 -35.98
CA VAL A 674 32.90 -11.40 -36.34
C VAL A 674 32.67 -12.46 -35.25
N LEU A 675 32.75 -12.08 -33.96
CA LEU A 675 32.52 -13.00 -32.86
C LEU A 675 31.04 -13.40 -32.75
N MET A 676 30.11 -12.46 -32.88
CA MET A 676 28.67 -12.73 -32.88
C MET A 676 28.27 -13.65 -34.05
N THR A 677 28.73 -13.35 -35.27
CA THR A 677 28.56 -14.21 -36.45
C THR A 677 29.11 -15.62 -36.21
N LYS A 678 30.32 -15.74 -35.61
CA LYS A 678 30.90 -17.06 -35.27
C LYS A 678 30.09 -17.81 -34.21
N ARG A 679 29.60 -17.13 -33.18
CA ARG A 679 28.74 -17.73 -32.14
C ARG A 679 27.43 -18.26 -32.73
N TYR A 680 26.84 -17.55 -33.70
CA TYR A 680 25.69 -18.04 -34.45
C TYR A 680 25.98 -19.33 -35.22
N ILE A 681 27.08 -19.36 -35.98
CA ILE A 681 27.48 -20.54 -36.78
C ILE A 681 27.66 -21.79 -35.88
N ILE A 682 28.18 -21.64 -34.66
CA ILE A 682 28.33 -22.73 -33.68
C ILE A 682 27.11 -22.92 -32.76
N ARG A 683 25.99 -22.22 -33.02
CA ARG A 683 24.72 -22.31 -32.27
C ARG A 683 24.83 -21.98 -30.78
N THR A 684 25.73 -21.06 -30.40
CA THR A 684 25.86 -20.50 -29.04
C THR A 684 25.34 -19.06 -28.91
N TYR A 685 24.65 -18.60 -29.96
CA TYR A 685 23.96 -17.33 -30.08
C TYR A 685 22.94 -17.47 -31.22
N GLU A 686 21.84 -16.72 -31.19
CA GLU A 686 20.85 -16.70 -32.27
C GLU A 686 20.84 -15.33 -32.94
N LEU A 687 20.84 -15.32 -34.27
CA LEU A 687 20.71 -14.11 -35.08
C LEU A 687 19.36 -14.17 -35.79
N THR A 688 18.56 -13.14 -35.62
CA THR A 688 17.21 -13.02 -36.21
C THR A 688 17.03 -11.67 -36.88
N GLY A 689 16.16 -11.61 -37.90
CA GLY A 689 15.77 -10.34 -38.54
C GLY A 689 16.95 -9.53 -39.06
N ALA A 690 16.99 -8.24 -38.69
CA ALA A 690 18.01 -7.29 -39.14
C ALA A 690 19.45 -7.75 -38.92
N TYR A 691 19.76 -8.35 -37.77
CA TYR A 691 21.11 -8.82 -37.44
C TYR A 691 21.52 -10.08 -38.21
N PHE A 692 20.56 -10.94 -38.58
CA PHE A 692 20.83 -12.04 -39.51
C PHE A 692 21.13 -11.48 -40.91
N SER A 693 20.30 -10.55 -41.40
CA SER A 693 20.49 -9.92 -42.71
C SER A 693 21.79 -9.11 -42.81
N GLY A 694 22.21 -8.42 -41.74
CA GLY A 694 23.49 -7.71 -41.67
C GLY A 694 24.71 -8.64 -41.59
N SER A 695 24.51 -9.90 -41.21
CA SER A 695 25.55 -10.92 -41.13
C SER A 695 25.68 -11.80 -42.39
N ASP A 696 24.72 -11.74 -43.32
CA ASP A 696 24.81 -12.36 -44.66
C ASP A 696 25.54 -11.38 -45.60
N ILE A 697 26.86 -11.53 -45.70
CA ILE A 697 27.71 -10.59 -46.44
C ILE A 697 27.72 -10.92 -47.92
N ASN A 698 27.64 -12.21 -48.27
CA ASN A 698 27.70 -12.67 -49.65
C ASN A 698 26.34 -12.62 -50.38
N GLY A 699 25.22 -12.52 -49.64
CA GLY A 699 23.86 -12.45 -50.15
C GLY A 699 23.29 -13.81 -50.60
N ASP A 700 23.83 -14.94 -50.12
CA ASP A 700 23.38 -16.29 -50.50
C ASP A 700 22.19 -16.81 -49.67
N GLY A 701 21.75 -16.03 -48.68
CA GLY A 701 20.64 -16.35 -47.78
C GLY A 701 21.07 -17.17 -46.55
N LYS A 702 22.37 -17.35 -46.31
CA LYS A 702 22.89 -18.13 -45.18
C LYS A 702 24.10 -17.44 -44.54
N VAL A 703 24.05 -17.30 -43.23
CA VAL A 703 25.22 -16.88 -42.46
C VAL A 703 26.15 -18.07 -42.23
N THR A 704 27.34 -18.03 -42.84
CA THR A 704 28.32 -19.12 -42.81
C THR A 704 29.72 -18.64 -42.42
N SER A 705 30.70 -19.55 -42.35
CA SER A 705 32.11 -19.19 -42.16
C SER A 705 32.68 -18.33 -43.29
N VAL A 706 32.03 -18.26 -44.46
CA VAL A 706 32.42 -17.40 -45.58
C VAL A 706 32.14 -15.93 -45.24
N ASP A 707 31.02 -15.64 -44.60
CA ASP A 707 30.59 -14.29 -44.21
C ASP A 707 31.47 -13.73 -43.10
N ALA A 708 31.71 -14.55 -42.07
CA ALA A 708 32.70 -14.25 -41.03
C ALA A 708 34.10 -13.99 -41.62
N LEU A 709 34.48 -14.67 -42.69
CA LEU A 709 35.74 -14.43 -43.40
C LEU A 709 35.72 -13.10 -44.16
N TYR A 710 34.62 -12.72 -44.82
CA TYR A 710 34.51 -11.41 -45.48
C TYR A 710 34.58 -10.25 -44.48
N MET A 711 33.93 -10.36 -43.32
CA MET A 711 34.04 -9.40 -42.22
C MET A 711 35.49 -9.30 -41.71
N GLN A 712 36.16 -10.44 -41.46
CA GLN A 712 37.57 -10.45 -41.08
C GLN A 712 38.47 -9.80 -42.14
N ARG A 713 38.21 -10.08 -43.42
CA ARG A 713 38.96 -9.50 -44.54
C ARG A 713 38.76 -8.00 -44.67
N HIS A 714 37.57 -7.49 -44.32
CA HIS A 714 37.25 -6.07 -44.29
C HIS A 714 38.01 -5.34 -43.17
N ILE A 715 38.01 -5.89 -41.96
CA ILE A 715 38.74 -5.34 -40.80
C ILE A 715 40.23 -5.17 -41.09
N VAL A 716 40.84 -6.08 -41.88
CA VAL A 716 42.25 -5.99 -42.29
C VAL A 716 42.48 -5.27 -43.63
N GLY A 717 41.47 -4.62 -44.21
CA GLY A 717 41.58 -3.84 -45.44
C GLY A 717 41.83 -4.65 -46.73
N SER A 718 41.62 -5.97 -46.70
CA SER A 718 41.81 -6.89 -47.85
C SER A 718 40.53 -7.16 -48.65
N TYR A 719 39.43 -6.53 -48.27
CA TYR A 719 38.10 -6.62 -48.88
C TYR A 719 37.29 -5.38 -48.48
N THR A 720 36.41 -4.91 -49.36
CA THR A 720 35.44 -3.86 -49.02
C THR A 720 34.08 -4.53 -49.00
N ILE A 721 33.39 -4.47 -47.86
CA ILE A 721 31.97 -4.84 -47.81
C ILE A 721 31.24 -3.77 -48.63
N THR A 722 30.55 -4.20 -49.67
CA THR A 722 29.67 -3.36 -50.50
C THR A 722 28.24 -3.81 -50.29
N ASN A 723 27.33 -2.84 -50.30
CA ASN A 723 25.90 -3.08 -50.21
C ASN A 723 25.36 -3.85 -51.43
#